data_AF-A0A949XH55-F1
#
_entry.id   AF-A0A949XH55-F1
#
_cell.length_a   1.000
_cell.length_b   1.000
_cell.length_c   1.000
_cell.angle_alpha   90.00
_cell.angle_beta   90.00
_cell.angle_gamma   90.00
#
_symmetry.space_group_name_H-M   'P 1'
#
loop_
_entity.id
_entity.type
_entity.pdbx_description
1 polymer ?
#
loop_
_entity_poly.entity_id
_entity_poly.type
_entity_poly.pdbx_seq_one_letter_code
_entity_poly.pdbx_strand_id
1 'polypeptide(L)'
;MSSSGKRLRSLSRALLAASCLTWPGHQAFAQVVPANGSTQVFNAPNGVPVVNIATANSGGLSHNKFFNYNVDSRGLVLNNGNTSQLARQSQLAGQVVANTNLTNEASVILNEVVAANRSTLAGYTEVLGGKADVVVANPWGITCSGCGFINSGNVTLTTGTPNINGSGTLTGFTVSQGDVLVNGNGLDATNQGYFAIVTRSVKFDGQVNAHTLDVVTGPNVWDYSAHTATAQSATGTAPSYAIDSTALGGMYADRIRFIATENGVGVRQLANVAATGDDFTINAAGQVQINSQVSAARDLSITSTSNSGTAINTTDATLTSTRDLSLTASSGGISNAGGVIKAGRNLAITAASYADTSTTTSITNDNQRYAAGTLNFVVTNSATLNGVDYGSGGIWTGSFGSLTAQGASQLYSADTLTATATNGNMSLNDTAVKSTNALTLQATTGTISNTAGSSQGFESTAGNVVLSAGTNVANSGTITSDTGTVTLNVAGTLTNNSGGVIHSKTAMLVQGFNGTSGTGSATGLTNSGKIISEDAATINVATVTNNNGATIQSTKATTLTATTLTNSGNLIASTNNAYSGTFNFSSFTNNATGVLQSALNLNLNGLNTLANSGKIIAPNNLTIRGTSAGTNLAVTNAATGVMQATATLDIQGYNAGSALTFNTQAGNVLANQIILQAQSLTNTGTIEAQTGANTFTIIGTLANNSGGLFIASTTSGSNTGTGTITAGSLTNAGTLQSAGALGLNVTNALGNSGSILGTVGVTIRGTTSSTNLAVTNSAGGKIQSGTTLDIQGYNAGSALTFNTQAGNVLANQIILQGQSLTNTGTIEAQTGASTFTIVGTLANNSGGSLIGSTTNAGTVTVNAGTFNNAGIFQAAGLANVNIGSTYTNSGTTTITGILTVRGESSSTYSVSDSGTIQSASTLDIKGYNAGNAVNISTTATNASLLGNVVNFNVNTLSLNDGSGMTSTGNMTINAQTISFGGSGAYIVAVNGGAGLGTITVANALSNNAAIASQYDLTLNTAALTNTSTGGIFATHNLIINASGDISNSGALYSGNDMTVTANSNTFTNVSANGTVNVSHNMTFN
;
A
#
# COMPACT_ATOMS: atom_id res chain seq x y z
N MET A 1 15.69 64.38 3.96
CA MET A 1 16.85 63.49 3.79
C MET A 1 16.73 62.89 2.39
N SER A 2 17.59 63.23 1.41
CA SER A 2 19.01 62.84 1.19
C SER A 2 19.12 61.42 0.62
N SER A 3 19.76 61.11 -0.52
CA SER A 3 20.31 61.88 -1.68
C SER A 3 20.47 60.88 -2.87
N SER A 4 21.04 61.09 -4.08
CA SER A 4 21.81 62.14 -4.82
C SER A 4 21.77 61.78 -6.34
N GLY A 5 22.15 62.56 -7.37
CA GLY A 5 22.70 63.92 -7.42
C GLY A 5 23.29 64.41 -8.79
N LYS A 6 23.38 63.59 -9.86
CA LYS A 6 23.98 63.96 -11.18
C LYS A 6 23.02 63.61 -12.34
N ARG A 7 22.53 64.50 -13.21
CA ARG A 7 23.08 65.61 -14.04
C ARG A 7 23.70 65.17 -15.39
N LEU A 8 23.03 65.55 -16.48
CA LEU A 8 23.60 66.45 -17.51
C LEU A 8 22.47 67.32 -18.13
N ARG A 9 22.81 68.28 -19.01
CA ARG A 9 21.89 69.28 -19.61
C ARG A 9 21.95 69.18 -21.14
N SER A 10 20.90 69.43 -21.92
CA SER A 10 20.38 70.76 -22.34
C SER A 10 19.44 70.51 -23.55
N LEU A 11 18.73 71.45 -24.20
CA LEU A 11 18.64 72.92 -24.14
C LEU A 11 17.15 73.31 -24.44
N SER A 12 16.77 74.58 -24.43
CA SER A 12 15.34 74.98 -24.35
C SER A 12 14.93 76.15 -25.24
N ARG A 13 13.63 76.17 -25.58
CA ARG A 13 12.79 77.31 -26.06
C ARG A 13 13.02 77.87 -27.47
N ALA A 14 11.90 77.93 -28.21
CA ALA A 14 11.40 79.17 -28.80
C ALA A 14 9.86 79.21 -28.65
N LEU A 15 9.28 80.40 -28.46
CA LEU A 15 7.84 80.63 -28.34
C LEU A 15 7.53 82.03 -28.88
N LEU A 16 6.64 82.15 -29.87
CA LEU A 16 5.92 83.40 -30.14
C LEU A 16 4.67 83.14 -31.00
N ALA A 17 3.59 83.89 -30.76
CA ALA A 17 2.38 83.89 -31.58
C ALA A 17 1.75 85.29 -31.53
N ALA A 18 1.33 85.84 -32.68
CA ALA A 18 0.68 87.15 -32.78
C ALA A 18 -0.24 87.27 -34.03
N SER A 19 -1.55 87.18 -33.79
CA SER A 19 -2.66 87.91 -34.45
C SER A 19 -2.57 88.39 -35.92
N CYS A 20 -3.33 87.71 -36.79
CA CYS A 20 -4.49 88.22 -37.57
C CYS A 20 -4.35 89.41 -38.57
N LEU A 21 -4.77 89.20 -39.85
CA LEU A 21 -5.85 89.97 -40.55
C LEU A 21 -6.18 89.42 -41.98
N THR A 22 -7.48 89.23 -42.25
CA THR A 22 -8.25 89.27 -43.55
C THR A 22 -7.52 89.09 -44.91
N TRP A 23 -7.76 88.02 -45.69
CA TRP A 23 -8.86 87.81 -46.70
C TRP A 23 -8.63 88.44 -48.10
N PRO A 24 -9.21 87.90 -49.22
CA PRO A 24 -9.68 86.53 -49.48
C PRO A 24 -9.21 85.95 -50.85
N GLY A 25 -8.73 84.70 -50.87
CA GLY A 25 -8.31 83.99 -52.11
C GLY A 25 -9.33 82.97 -52.61
N HIS A 26 -10.45 83.41 -53.22
CA HIS A 26 -11.44 82.49 -53.79
C HIS A 26 -11.04 82.00 -55.20
N GLN A 27 -10.43 80.81 -55.29
CA GLN A 27 -10.39 79.99 -56.51
C GLN A 27 -10.43 78.50 -56.13
N ALA A 28 -11.52 77.81 -56.51
CA ALA A 28 -11.71 76.37 -56.23
C ALA A 28 -12.63 75.70 -57.27
N PHE A 29 -12.29 75.83 -58.55
CA PHE A 29 -12.83 75.00 -59.63
C PHE A 29 -11.88 73.80 -59.85
N ALA A 30 -12.32 72.54 -60.02
CA ALA A 30 -13.66 71.99 -59.89
C ALA A 30 -13.59 70.63 -59.16
N GLN A 31 -14.63 70.30 -58.39
CA GLN A 31 -14.60 69.19 -57.43
C GLN A 31 -14.89 67.82 -58.06
N VAL A 32 -15.70 67.80 -59.13
CA VAL A 32 -15.98 66.65 -59.99
C VAL A 32 -15.77 67.05 -61.44
N VAL A 33 -15.03 66.23 -62.20
CA VAL A 33 -14.64 66.50 -63.58
C VAL A 33 -14.80 65.22 -64.42
N PRO A 34 -15.78 65.15 -65.34
CA PRO A 34 -15.93 64.03 -66.26
C PRO A 34 -14.71 63.80 -67.16
N ALA A 35 -14.48 62.54 -67.51
CA ALA A 35 -13.48 62.07 -68.47
C ALA A 35 -14.10 61.39 -69.70
N ASN A 36 -15.44 61.37 -69.82
CA ASN A 36 -16.15 60.99 -71.04
C ASN A 36 -17.24 62.03 -71.36
N GLY A 37 -17.62 62.17 -72.65
CA GLY A 37 -18.67 63.10 -73.07
C GLY A 37 -20.10 62.65 -72.74
N SER A 38 -20.26 61.41 -72.26
CA SER A 38 -21.56 60.81 -71.90
C SER A 38 -22.01 61.16 -70.49
N THR A 39 -21.11 61.66 -69.63
CA THR A 39 -21.40 62.10 -68.26
C THR A 39 -21.34 63.64 -68.22
N GLN A 40 -22.39 64.28 -67.72
CA GLN A 40 -22.45 65.75 -67.62
C GLN A 40 -22.53 66.17 -66.14
N VAL A 41 -21.90 67.29 -65.80
CA VAL A 41 -21.90 67.83 -64.43
C VAL A 41 -22.24 69.32 -64.48
N PHE A 42 -23.15 69.75 -63.61
CA PHE A 42 -23.50 71.13 -63.38
C PHE A 42 -23.71 71.38 -61.87
N ASN A 43 -23.77 72.63 -61.43
CA ASN A 43 -24.15 72.95 -60.06
C ASN A 43 -25.62 73.39 -60.01
N ALA A 44 -26.36 72.87 -59.03
CA ALA A 44 -27.68 73.38 -58.71
C ALA A 44 -27.62 74.80 -58.11
N PRO A 45 -28.73 75.56 -58.03
CA PRO A 45 -28.72 76.94 -57.53
C PRO A 45 -28.20 77.13 -56.09
N ASN A 46 -28.19 76.07 -55.27
CA ASN A 46 -27.59 76.07 -53.92
C ASN A 46 -26.10 75.67 -53.90
N GLY A 47 -25.50 75.44 -55.08
CA GLY A 47 -24.09 75.09 -55.25
C GLY A 47 -23.76 73.60 -55.22
N VAL A 48 -24.71 72.70 -54.91
CA VAL A 48 -24.48 71.25 -54.91
C VAL A 48 -24.20 70.74 -56.33
N PRO A 49 -23.14 69.95 -56.57
CA PRO A 49 -22.91 69.30 -57.85
C PRO A 49 -23.98 68.26 -58.18
N VAL A 50 -24.53 68.35 -59.40
CA VAL A 50 -25.45 67.37 -59.99
C VAL A 50 -24.75 66.71 -61.17
N VAL A 51 -24.65 65.39 -61.13
CA VAL A 51 -24.13 64.53 -62.18
C VAL A 51 -25.30 63.97 -62.98
N ASN A 52 -25.50 64.46 -64.20
CA ASN A 52 -26.29 63.76 -65.21
C ASN A 52 -25.47 62.55 -65.68
N ILE A 53 -25.76 61.40 -65.08
CA ILE A 53 -25.08 60.13 -65.34
C ILE A 53 -25.24 59.71 -66.81
N ALA A 54 -24.33 58.88 -67.31
CA ALA A 54 -24.36 58.32 -68.65
C ALA A 54 -25.54 57.34 -68.84
N THR A 55 -25.97 57.16 -70.09
CA THR A 55 -27.03 56.23 -70.48
C THR A 55 -26.78 54.82 -69.92
N ALA A 56 -27.77 54.27 -69.23
CA ALA A 56 -27.72 52.89 -68.76
C ALA A 56 -27.70 51.91 -69.94
N ASN A 57 -26.83 50.91 -69.89
CA ASN A 57 -26.75 49.88 -70.92
C ASN A 57 -27.82 48.79 -70.73
N SER A 58 -27.83 47.76 -71.59
CA SER A 58 -28.80 46.65 -71.54
C SER A 58 -28.75 45.78 -70.28
N GLY A 59 -27.67 45.88 -69.48
CA GLY A 59 -27.56 45.29 -68.14
C GLY A 59 -27.93 46.24 -67.00
N GLY A 60 -28.41 47.45 -67.31
CA GLY A 60 -28.77 48.49 -66.33
C GLY A 60 -27.60 49.28 -65.74
N LEU A 61 -26.36 49.02 -66.20
CA LEU A 61 -25.16 49.72 -65.75
C LEU A 61 -25.01 51.08 -66.45
N SER A 62 -24.93 52.15 -65.66
CA SER A 62 -24.43 53.47 -66.07
C SER A 62 -22.94 53.58 -65.71
N HIS A 63 -22.08 53.76 -66.73
CA HIS A 63 -20.62 53.83 -66.53
C HIS A 63 -20.11 55.27 -66.73
N ASN A 64 -19.85 55.92 -65.61
CA ASN A 64 -19.43 57.31 -65.51
C ASN A 64 -17.92 57.35 -65.25
N LYS A 65 -17.17 58.04 -66.10
CA LYS A 65 -15.69 58.14 -65.98
C LYS A 65 -15.30 59.57 -65.62
N PHE A 66 -14.33 59.73 -64.72
CA PHE A 66 -13.92 61.03 -64.16
C PHE A 66 -12.40 61.20 -64.10
N PHE A 67 -11.91 62.43 -64.28
CA PHE A 67 -10.54 62.80 -63.91
C PHE A 67 -10.43 63.15 -62.42
N ASN A 68 -11.51 63.67 -61.84
CA ASN A 68 -11.65 63.95 -60.41
C ASN A 68 -13.09 63.60 -59.99
N TYR A 69 -13.27 62.88 -58.89
CA TYR A 69 -14.57 62.63 -58.28
C TYR A 69 -14.44 62.85 -56.77
N ASN A 70 -14.95 63.97 -56.28
CA ASN A 70 -14.95 64.35 -54.88
C ASN A 70 -16.32 64.89 -54.49
N VAL A 71 -16.68 64.74 -53.22
CA VAL A 71 -17.94 65.23 -52.62
C VAL A 71 -17.54 66.05 -51.40
N ASP A 72 -17.99 67.30 -51.28
CA ASP A 72 -17.83 68.07 -50.04
C ASP A 72 -19.01 67.94 -49.08
N SER A 73 -18.98 68.67 -47.97
CA SER A 73 -20.01 68.66 -46.93
C SER A 73 -21.39 69.16 -47.36
N ARG A 74 -21.54 69.70 -48.58
CA ARG A 74 -22.85 70.00 -49.18
C ARG A 74 -23.45 68.79 -49.92
N GLY A 75 -22.64 67.76 -50.18
CA GLY A 75 -23.03 66.54 -50.87
C GLY A 75 -22.98 66.64 -52.40
N LEU A 76 -23.49 65.60 -53.07
CA LEU A 76 -23.54 65.44 -54.52
C LEU A 76 -24.78 64.66 -54.94
N VAL A 77 -25.37 64.98 -56.10
CA VAL A 77 -26.52 64.26 -56.66
C VAL A 77 -26.15 63.51 -57.92
N LEU A 78 -26.40 62.20 -57.96
CA LEU A 78 -26.41 61.35 -59.14
C LEU A 78 -27.83 61.37 -59.73
N ASN A 79 -28.03 62.07 -60.86
CA ASN A 79 -29.34 62.23 -61.47
C ASN A 79 -29.71 60.99 -62.31
N ASN A 80 -30.38 60.03 -61.67
CA ASN A 80 -30.92 58.82 -62.26
C ASN A 80 -32.35 58.99 -62.80
N GLY A 81 -32.91 60.21 -62.75
CA GLY A 81 -34.28 60.48 -63.17
C GLY A 81 -34.40 60.58 -64.70
N ASN A 82 -34.99 59.56 -65.34
CA ASN A 82 -35.33 59.62 -66.76
C ASN A 82 -36.46 60.64 -67.06
N THR A 83 -36.66 60.92 -68.35
CA THR A 83 -37.58 61.95 -68.87
C THR A 83 -39.07 61.71 -68.65
N SER A 84 -39.46 60.64 -67.95
CA SER A 84 -40.86 60.39 -67.53
C SER A 84 -41.42 61.46 -66.58
N GLN A 85 -40.54 62.16 -65.86
CA GLN A 85 -40.87 63.31 -65.01
C GLN A 85 -39.84 64.42 -65.27
N LEU A 86 -40.27 65.55 -65.86
CA LEU A 86 -39.37 66.61 -66.35
C LEU A 86 -38.52 67.29 -65.27
N ALA A 87 -38.95 67.25 -64.00
CA ALA A 87 -38.16 67.65 -62.85
C ALA A 87 -38.55 66.80 -61.63
N ARG A 88 -37.58 66.61 -60.72
CA ARG A 88 -37.75 65.85 -59.48
C ARG A 88 -37.12 66.60 -58.31
N GLN A 89 -37.65 66.38 -57.10
CA GLN A 89 -37.14 66.98 -55.88
C GLN A 89 -36.00 66.14 -55.30
N SER A 90 -34.79 66.70 -55.28
CA SER A 90 -33.64 66.19 -54.54
C SER A 90 -33.62 66.76 -53.11
N GLN A 91 -33.09 65.98 -52.18
CA GLN A 91 -32.85 66.37 -50.79
C GLN A 91 -31.65 67.32 -50.68
N LEU A 92 -30.60 67.10 -51.47
CA LEU A 92 -29.37 67.89 -51.44
C LEU A 92 -29.40 69.13 -52.36
N ALA A 93 -29.94 69.02 -53.57
CA ALA A 93 -29.86 70.03 -54.64
C ALA A 93 -31.15 70.84 -54.89
N GLY A 94 -32.29 70.44 -54.31
CA GLY A 94 -33.58 71.08 -54.57
C GLY A 94 -34.28 70.53 -55.82
N GLN A 95 -34.95 71.38 -56.59
CA GLN A 95 -35.55 70.98 -57.87
C GLN A 95 -34.45 70.78 -58.93
N VAL A 96 -34.41 69.57 -59.50
CA VAL A 96 -33.45 69.16 -60.53
C VAL A 96 -34.21 68.60 -61.72
N VAL A 97 -33.85 69.02 -62.94
CA VAL A 97 -34.49 68.58 -64.19
C VAL A 97 -34.11 67.13 -64.55
N ALA A 98 -34.92 66.46 -65.35
CA ALA A 98 -34.67 65.12 -65.84
C ALA A 98 -33.30 64.99 -66.53
N ASN A 99 -32.62 63.86 -66.31
CA ASN A 99 -31.39 63.54 -67.03
C ASN A 99 -31.72 63.09 -68.46
N THR A 100 -31.44 63.95 -69.43
CA THR A 100 -31.68 63.70 -70.86
C THR A 100 -30.82 62.59 -71.45
N ASN A 101 -29.82 62.07 -70.73
CA ASN A 101 -29.04 60.90 -71.14
C ASN A 101 -29.80 59.58 -70.93
N LEU A 102 -30.90 59.58 -70.17
CA LEU A 102 -31.59 58.37 -69.72
C LEU A 102 -32.92 58.15 -70.45
N THR A 103 -33.01 57.03 -71.17
CA THR A 103 -34.29 56.43 -71.60
C THR A 103 -34.90 55.62 -70.46
N ASN A 104 -34.11 54.72 -69.88
CA ASN A 104 -34.41 53.98 -68.65
C ASN A 104 -33.49 54.45 -67.52
N GLU A 105 -33.97 54.31 -66.29
CA GLU A 105 -33.18 54.57 -65.08
C GLU A 105 -32.15 53.42 -64.89
N ALA A 106 -30.96 53.74 -64.40
CA ALA A 106 -29.90 52.77 -64.13
C ALA A 106 -30.20 51.96 -62.87
N SER A 107 -29.82 50.68 -62.85
CA SER A 107 -29.80 49.83 -61.65
C SER A 107 -28.47 49.90 -60.91
N VAL A 108 -27.37 50.15 -61.62
CA VAL A 108 -26.02 50.32 -61.06
C VAL A 108 -25.37 51.58 -61.64
N ILE A 109 -24.89 52.47 -60.78
CA ILE A 109 -24.19 53.70 -61.15
C ILE A 109 -22.73 53.56 -60.74
N LEU A 110 -21.88 53.24 -61.71
CA LEU A 110 -20.43 53.13 -61.54
C LEU A 110 -19.78 54.49 -61.80
N ASN A 111 -19.08 55.02 -60.81
CA ASN A 111 -18.27 56.24 -60.87
C ASN A 111 -16.79 55.86 -60.81
N GLU A 112 -16.15 55.75 -61.97
CA GLU A 112 -14.75 55.35 -62.11
C GLU A 112 -13.85 56.58 -62.29
N VAL A 113 -12.86 56.77 -61.41
CA VAL A 113 -11.78 57.73 -61.64
C VAL A 113 -10.70 57.08 -62.49
N VAL A 114 -10.25 57.78 -63.54
CA VAL A 114 -9.30 57.28 -64.56
C VAL A 114 -8.01 58.10 -64.67
N ALA A 115 -7.78 59.03 -63.76
CA ALA A 115 -6.51 59.78 -63.63
C ALA A 115 -6.02 59.77 -62.18
N ALA A 116 -4.73 60.08 -61.98
CA ALA A 116 -3.97 59.90 -60.74
C ALA A 116 -4.33 60.85 -59.57
N ASN A 117 -5.63 61.00 -59.30
CA ASN A 117 -6.21 61.89 -58.30
C ASN A 117 -7.02 61.07 -57.30
N ARG A 118 -6.65 61.12 -56.01
CA ARG A 118 -7.43 60.50 -54.92
C ARG A 118 -8.82 61.12 -54.81
N SER A 119 -9.84 60.32 -54.51
CA SER A 119 -11.19 60.81 -54.19
C SER A 119 -11.33 61.18 -52.72
N THR A 120 -11.96 62.31 -52.43
CA THR A 120 -12.39 62.71 -51.08
C THR A 120 -13.90 62.86 -51.04
N LEU A 121 -14.55 62.17 -50.11
CA LEU A 121 -15.99 62.11 -49.90
C LEU A 121 -16.28 62.63 -48.48
N ALA A 122 -16.72 63.88 -48.35
CA ALA A 122 -16.92 64.56 -47.07
C ALA A 122 -18.38 64.97 -46.82
N GLY A 123 -19.33 64.35 -47.53
CA GLY A 123 -20.75 64.57 -47.43
C GLY A 123 -21.55 63.50 -48.18
N TYR A 124 -22.87 63.67 -48.24
CA TYR A 124 -23.79 62.67 -48.78
C TYR A 124 -23.81 62.61 -50.31
N THR A 125 -23.95 61.40 -50.87
CA THR A 125 -24.24 61.16 -52.29
C THR A 125 -25.68 60.69 -52.45
N GLU A 126 -26.51 61.46 -53.15
CA GLU A 126 -27.93 61.16 -53.39
C GLU A 126 -28.15 60.58 -54.79
N VAL A 127 -28.87 59.46 -54.91
CA VAL A 127 -29.43 59.00 -56.18
C VAL A 127 -30.80 59.65 -56.38
N LEU A 128 -30.90 60.65 -57.24
CA LEU A 128 -32.19 61.28 -57.57
C LEU A 128 -32.91 60.45 -58.64
N GLY A 129 -34.13 59.98 -58.32
CA GLY A 129 -34.96 59.20 -59.23
C GLY A 129 -35.03 57.72 -58.81
N GLY A 130 -34.93 56.80 -59.76
CA GLY A 130 -34.90 55.37 -59.49
C GLY A 130 -33.79 54.98 -58.52
N LYS A 131 -34.13 54.17 -57.52
CA LYS A 131 -33.17 53.62 -56.55
C LYS A 131 -32.18 52.70 -57.26
N ALA A 132 -30.89 52.94 -57.06
CA ALA A 132 -29.79 52.24 -57.74
C ALA A 132 -28.65 51.90 -56.79
N ASP A 133 -27.80 50.95 -57.17
CA ASP A 133 -26.54 50.69 -56.46
C ASP A 133 -25.48 51.70 -56.90
N VAL A 134 -24.64 52.15 -55.97
CA VAL A 134 -23.63 53.19 -56.23
C VAL A 134 -22.23 52.63 -56.00
N VAL A 135 -21.38 52.69 -57.02
CA VAL A 135 -19.96 52.36 -56.89
C VAL A 135 -19.12 53.62 -57.09
N VAL A 136 -18.11 53.80 -56.24
CA VAL A 136 -17.00 54.75 -56.45
C VAL A 136 -15.71 53.93 -56.56
N ALA A 137 -15.13 53.89 -57.76
CA ALA A 137 -13.93 53.13 -58.08
C ALA A 137 -12.76 54.09 -58.36
N ASN A 138 -11.73 54.07 -57.52
CA ASN A 138 -10.55 54.93 -57.66
C ASN A 138 -9.25 54.19 -57.25
N PRO A 139 -8.46 53.68 -58.21
CA PRO A 139 -7.19 53.00 -57.92
C PRO A 139 -6.10 53.84 -57.24
N TRP A 140 -6.28 55.16 -57.14
CA TRP A 140 -5.38 56.08 -56.42
C TRP A 140 -5.86 56.42 -54.99
N GLY A 141 -6.92 55.74 -54.54
CA GLY A 141 -7.41 55.77 -53.16
C GLY A 141 -8.66 56.62 -52.95
N ILE A 142 -9.30 56.40 -51.81
CA ILE A 142 -10.52 57.10 -51.39
C ILE A 142 -10.34 57.59 -49.94
N THR A 143 -10.85 58.77 -49.63
CA THR A 143 -11.01 59.27 -48.25
C THR A 143 -12.49 59.52 -48.00
N CYS A 144 -13.06 58.96 -46.93
CA CYS A 144 -14.40 59.24 -46.42
C CYS A 144 -14.28 60.05 -45.12
N SER A 145 -14.96 61.19 -45.04
CA SER A 145 -14.87 62.13 -43.92
C SER A 145 -16.24 62.74 -43.59
N GLY A 146 -17.16 61.89 -43.15
CA GLY A 146 -18.60 62.17 -43.11
C GLY A 146 -19.30 61.83 -44.43
N CYS A 147 -18.85 60.81 -45.16
CA CYS A 147 -19.55 60.35 -46.35
C CYS A 147 -20.78 59.50 -45.98
N GLY A 148 -21.85 59.64 -46.77
CA GLY A 148 -23.06 58.82 -46.63
C GLY A 148 -23.88 58.80 -47.91
N PHE A 149 -24.98 58.06 -47.94
CA PHE A 149 -25.71 57.79 -49.19
C PHE A 149 -27.23 57.87 -49.04
N ILE A 150 -27.89 58.53 -49.99
CA ILE A 150 -29.34 58.74 -50.03
C ILE A 150 -29.92 58.02 -51.25
N ASN A 151 -30.99 57.24 -51.05
CA ASN A 151 -31.72 56.51 -52.10
C ASN A 151 -30.86 55.51 -52.92
N SER A 152 -29.74 55.03 -52.38
CA SER A 152 -29.01 53.89 -52.95
C SER A 152 -29.49 52.56 -52.35
N GLY A 153 -29.34 51.46 -53.10
CA GLY A 153 -29.58 50.09 -52.62
C GLY A 153 -28.38 49.58 -51.83
N ASN A 154 -27.36 49.20 -52.58
CA ASN A 154 -26.06 48.76 -52.11
C ASN A 154 -25.01 49.80 -52.51
N VAL A 155 -23.89 49.84 -51.78
CA VAL A 155 -22.77 50.77 -52.09
C VAL A 155 -21.44 50.04 -52.04
N THR A 156 -20.53 50.40 -52.95
CA THR A 156 -19.14 49.92 -52.93
C THR A 156 -18.16 51.09 -53.09
N LEU A 157 -17.25 51.23 -52.12
CA LEU A 157 -16.04 52.06 -52.25
C LEU A 157 -14.88 51.12 -52.61
N THR A 158 -14.26 51.32 -53.77
CA THR A 158 -13.24 50.38 -54.27
C THR A 158 -12.00 51.07 -54.84
N THR A 159 -10.83 50.46 -54.65
CA THR A 159 -9.58 50.85 -55.33
C THR A 159 -9.19 49.84 -56.41
N GLY A 160 -10.06 48.87 -56.71
CA GLY A 160 -9.92 47.99 -57.86
C GLY A 160 -10.46 48.62 -59.16
N THR A 161 -9.92 48.18 -60.29
CA THR A 161 -10.49 48.51 -61.61
C THR A 161 -11.76 47.68 -61.87
N PRO A 162 -12.80 48.25 -62.51
CA PRO A 162 -14.06 47.55 -62.76
C PRO A 162 -13.90 46.47 -63.84
N ASN A 163 -14.32 45.24 -63.50
CA ASN A 163 -14.39 44.11 -64.43
C ASN A 163 -15.79 44.11 -65.08
N ILE A 164 -15.86 44.43 -66.36
CA ILE A 164 -17.10 44.47 -67.15
C ILE A 164 -17.02 43.38 -68.23
N ASN A 165 -18.07 42.57 -68.36
CA ASN A 165 -18.11 41.45 -69.31
C ASN A 165 -18.54 41.88 -70.73
N GLY A 166 -18.53 40.92 -71.67
CA GLY A 166 -18.92 41.15 -73.07
C GLY A 166 -20.39 41.55 -73.30
N SER A 167 -21.28 41.45 -72.31
CA SER A 167 -22.66 41.96 -72.38
C SER A 167 -22.82 43.32 -71.68
N GLY A 168 -21.73 43.95 -71.24
CA GLY A 168 -21.74 45.24 -70.54
C GLY A 168 -22.10 45.17 -69.07
N THR A 169 -22.19 43.97 -68.48
CA THR A 169 -22.55 43.78 -67.06
C THR A 169 -21.31 43.92 -66.19
N LEU A 170 -21.42 44.64 -65.08
CA LEU A 170 -20.39 44.69 -64.04
C LEU A 170 -20.33 43.32 -63.32
N THR A 171 -19.18 42.65 -63.34
CA THR A 171 -19.00 41.32 -62.72
C THR A 171 -18.13 41.36 -61.46
N GLY A 172 -17.32 42.40 -61.27
CA GLY A 172 -16.38 42.44 -60.15
C GLY A 172 -15.37 43.57 -60.25
N PHE A 173 -14.34 43.51 -59.41
CA PHE A 173 -13.24 44.47 -59.36
C PHE A 173 -11.90 43.77 -59.20
N THR A 174 -10.86 44.28 -59.87
CA THR A 174 -9.49 43.77 -59.76
C THR A 174 -8.65 44.75 -58.93
N VAL A 175 -8.30 44.37 -57.71
CA VAL A 175 -7.57 45.20 -56.73
C VAL A 175 -6.08 44.87 -56.74
N SER A 176 -5.24 45.88 -56.96
CA SER A 176 -3.77 45.77 -56.94
C SER A 176 -3.07 46.85 -56.10
N GLN A 177 -3.71 48.00 -55.90
CA GLN A 177 -3.16 49.17 -55.23
C GLN A 177 -4.26 50.08 -54.65
N GLY A 178 -3.85 51.20 -54.05
CA GLY A 178 -4.74 52.20 -53.46
C GLY A 178 -5.27 51.78 -52.09
N ASP A 179 -5.52 52.79 -51.25
CA ASP A 179 -6.04 52.63 -49.90
C ASP A 179 -7.35 53.41 -49.69
N VAL A 180 -8.15 52.99 -48.70
CA VAL A 180 -9.33 53.71 -48.23
C VAL A 180 -9.07 54.26 -46.82
N LEU A 181 -9.34 55.54 -46.61
CA LEU A 181 -9.21 56.20 -45.31
C LEU A 181 -10.59 56.70 -44.86
N VAL A 182 -11.14 56.13 -43.79
CA VAL A 182 -12.29 56.70 -43.09
C VAL A 182 -11.77 57.53 -41.93
N ASN A 183 -12.16 58.81 -41.82
CA ASN A 183 -11.71 59.69 -40.73
C ASN A 183 -12.75 60.77 -40.37
N GLY A 184 -12.44 61.61 -39.38
CA GLY A 184 -13.27 62.77 -39.05
C GLY A 184 -14.69 62.38 -38.66
N ASN A 185 -15.68 62.89 -39.40
CA ASN A 185 -17.10 62.57 -39.19
C ASN A 185 -17.50 61.12 -39.57
N GLY A 186 -16.56 60.31 -40.06
CA GLY A 186 -16.79 58.87 -40.27
C GLY A 186 -17.55 58.53 -41.56
N LEU A 187 -18.38 57.49 -41.49
CA LEU A 187 -19.11 56.90 -42.61
C LEU A 187 -20.52 56.50 -42.15
N ASP A 188 -21.55 56.96 -42.85
CA ASP A 188 -22.95 56.58 -42.62
C ASP A 188 -23.55 55.84 -43.83
N ALA A 189 -23.73 54.53 -43.65
CA ALA A 189 -24.40 53.62 -44.57
C ALA A 189 -25.61 52.93 -43.90
N THR A 190 -26.22 53.56 -42.89
CA THR A 190 -27.35 53.00 -42.13
C THR A 190 -28.60 52.77 -42.97
N ASN A 191 -28.73 53.45 -44.11
CA ASN A 191 -29.86 53.37 -45.02
C ASN A 191 -29.63 52.40 -46.21
N GLN A 192 -28.48 51.73 -46.25
CA GLN A 192 -28.04 50.86 -47.34
C GLN A 192 -28.13 49.40 -46.91
N GLY A 193 -28.73 48.55 -47.75
CA GLY A 193 -28.88 47.12 -47.42
C GLY A 193 -27.54 46.39 -47.36
N TYR A 194 -26.55 46.87 -48.12
CA TYR A 194 -25.20 46.32 -48.17
C TYR A 194 -24.18 47.43 -48.45
N PHE A 195 -23.08 47.44 -47.71
CA PHE A 195 -21.96 48.34 -47.91
C PHE A 195 -20.65 47.55 -48.00
N ALA A 196 -19.84 47.83 -49.03
CA ALA A 196 -18.54 47.20 -49.22
C ALA A 196 -17.40 48.21 -49.35
N ILE A 197 -16.28 47.92 -48.68
CA ILE A 197 -14.98 48.57 -48.93
C ILE A 197 -14.06 47.52 -49.54
N VAL A 198 -13.59 47.74 -50.77
CA VAL A 198 -12.88 46.73 -51.59
C VAL A 198 -11.59 47.32 -52.12
N THR A 199 -10.49 47.17 -51.38
CA THR A 199 -9.27 47.98 -51.56
C THR A 199 -8.02 47.16 -51.26
N ARG A 200 -6.79 47.69 -51.46
CA ARG A 200 -5.61 46.96 -50.99
C ARG A 200 -5.44 47.09 -49.47
N SER A 201 -5.67 48.27 -48.92
CA SER A 201 -5.70 48.46 -47.46
C SER A 201 -6.69 49.54 -47.04
N VAL A 202 -7.19 49.45 -45.81
CA VAL A 202 -8.09 50.44 -45.23
C VAL A 202 -7.59 50.89 -43.85
N LYS A 203 -7.75 52.19 -43.56
CA LYS A 203 -7.60 52.74 -42.21
C LYS A 203 -8.93 53.33 -41.74
N PHE A 204 -9.37 52.91 -40.55
CA PHE A 204 -10.53 53.46 -39.85
C PHE A 204 -10.06 54.36 -38.70
N ASP A 205 -10.23 55.67 -38.86
CA ASP A 205 -9.82 56.75 -37.95
C ASP A 205 -11.02 57.69 -37.65
N GLY A 206 -12.23 57.13 -37.75
CA GLY A 206 -13.54 57.75 -37.57
C GLY A 206 -14.64 56.68 -37.65
N GLN A 207 -15.79 56.92 -37.04
CA GLN A 207 -16.83 55.91 -36.83
C GLN A 207 -17.47 55.41 -38.15
N VAL A 208 -17.81 54.12 -38.22
CA VAL A 208 -18.58 53.52 -39.32
C VAL A 208 -19.91 53.03 -38.78
N ASN A 209 -21.01 53.46 -39.41
CA ASN A 209 -22.35 52.94 -39.18
C ASN A 209 -22.88 52.34 -40.50
N ALA A 210 -23.42 51.13 -40.49
CA ALA A 210 -24.00 50.49 -41.68
C ALA A 210 -25.15 49.53 -41.30
N HIS A 211 -25.88 48.99 -42.27
CA HIS A 211 -26.76 47.83 -42.02
C HIS A 211 -25.99 46.51 -42.18
N THR A 212 -25.22 46.37 -43.27
CA THR A 212 -24.25 45.29 -43.47
C THR A 212 -22.95 45.87 -44.01
N LEU A 213 -21.81 45.49 -43.42
CA LEU A 213 -20.47 45.99 -43.76
C LEU A 213 -19.52 44.85 -44.12
N ASP A 214 -19.07 44.82 -45.36
CA ASP A 214 -17.99 43.95 -45.82
C ASP A 214 -16.73 44.76 -46.13
N VAL A 215 -15.57 44.33 -45.63
CA VAL A 215 -14.27 44.98 -45.78
C VAL A 215 -13.30 43.99 -46.39
N VAL A 216 -13.02 44.14 -47.68
CA VAL A 216 -12.18 43.26 -48.50
C VAL A 216 -10.87 43.97 -48.81
N THR A 217 -9.76 43.34 -48.41
CA THR A 217 -8.43 43.94 -48.40
C THR A 217 -7.35 43.00 -48.92
N GLY A 218 -6.24 43.56 -49.37
CA GLY A 218 -5.16 42.89 -50.10
C GLY A 218 -5.40 42.81 -51.62
N PRO A 219 -4.42 42.37 -52.43
CA PRO A 219 -4.58 42.13 -53.85
C PRO A 219 -5.59 41.00 -54.08
N ASN A 220 -6.65 41.26 -54.84
CA ASN A 220 -7.73 40.32 -55.03
C ASN A 220 -8.58 40.61 -56.28
N VAL A 221 -9.24 39.58 -56.80
CA VAL A 221 -10.46 39.74 -57.61
C VAL A 221 -11.65 39.61 -56.68
N TRP A 222 -12.48 40.64 -56.59
CA TRP A 222 -13.75 40.59 -55.87
C TRP A 222 -14.91 40.44 -56.85
N ASP A 223 -15.75 39.43 -56.67
CA ASP A 223 -16.97 39.22 -57.45
C ASP A 223 -18.10 40.12 -56.92
N TYR A 224 -18.70 40.91 -57.80
CA TYR A 224 -19.73 41.89 -57.44
C TYR A 224 -21.08 41.24 -57.10
N SER A 225 -21.33 40.00 -57.55
CA SER A 225 -22.60 39.29 -57.37
C SER A 225 -22.57 38.28 -56.23
N ALA A 226 -21.46 37.57 -56.05
CA ALA A 226 -21.25 36.61 -54.98
C ALA A 226 -20.62 37.25 -53.72
N HIS A 227 -20.13 38.49 -53.82
CA HIS A 227 -19.37 39.19 -52.78
C HIS A 227 -18.14 38.41 -52.27
N THR A 228 -17.58 37.50 -53.07
CA THR A 228 -16.41 36.67 -52.74
C THR A 228 -15.11 37.27 -53.27
N ALA A 229 -14.02 37.15 -52.51
CA ALA A 229 -12.69 37.63 -52.90
C ALA A 229 -11.74 36.45 -53.17
N THR A 230 -11.07 36.46 -54.32
CA THR A 230 -10.00 35.52 -54.69
C THR A 230 -8.66 36.25 -54.66
N ALA A 231 -7.69 35.77 -53.89
CA ALA A 231 -6.39 36.41 -53.75
C ALA A 231 -5.61 36.50 -55.07
N GLN A 232 -4.81 37.57 -55.22
CA GLN A 232 -3.86 37.76 -56.33
C GLN A 232 -2.43 37.96 -55.82
N SER A 233 -1.45 37.82 -56.71
CA SER A 233 -0.04 38.15 -56.44
C SER A 233 0.12 39.65 -56.14
N ALA A 234 0.82 39.98 -55.05
CA ALA A 234 1.11 41.35 -54.68
C ALA A 234 2.16 42.00 -55.63
N THR A 235 2.03 43.32 -55.82
CA THR A 235 2.96 44.14 -56.61
C THR A 235 3.39 45.36 -55.81
N GLY A 236 4.68 45.71 -55.83
CA GLY A 236 5.21 46.81 -55.00
C GLY A 236 5.18 46.52 -53.50
N THR A 237 5.54 47.52 -52.68
CA THR A 237 5.67 47.38 -51.22
C THR A 237 4.33 47.06 -50.56
N ALA A 238 4.32 46.05 -49.67
CA ALA A 238 3.15 45.71 -48.86
C ALA A 238 2.83 46.81 -47.82
N PRO A 239 1.55 47.06 -47.51
CA PRO A 239 1.17 47.98 -46.43
C PRO A 239 1.43 47.34 -45.05
N SER A 240 1.55 48.16 -44.00
CA SER A 240 1.81 47.66 -42.63
C SER A 240 0.67 46.81 -42.07
N TYR A 241 -0.56 47.12 -42.48
CA TYR A 241 -1.78 46.38 -42.17
C TYR A 241 -2.72 46.46 -43.38
N ALA A 242 -3.53 45.43 -43.57
CA ALA A 242 -4.60 45.39 -44.57
C ALA A 242 -5.83 46.14 -44.05
N ILE A 243 -6.11 46.01 -42.75
CA ILE A 243 -7.15 46.75 -42.02
C ILE A 243 -6.50 47.33 -40.75
N ASP A 244 -6.57 48.65 -40.57
CA ASP A 244 -6.05 49.36 -39.39
C ASP A 244 -7.13 50.27 -38.76
N SER A 245 -7.74 49.84 -37.67
CA SER A 245 -8.72 50.63 -36.90
C SER A 245 -8.05 51.26 -35.68
N THR A 246 -8.06 52.59 -35.60
CA THR A 246 -7.57 53.36 -34.43
C THR A 246 -8.66 53.45 -33.37
N ALA A 247 -8.30 53.81 -32.13
CA ALA A 247 -9.26 53.95 -31.02
C ALA A 247 -10.41 54.98 -31.25
N LEU A 248 -10.34 55.79 -32.32
CA LEU A 248 -11.41 56.73 -32.71
C LEU A 248 -12.40 56.13 -33.74
N GLY A 249 -12.09 54.99 -34.36
CA GLY A 249 -12.80 54.43 -35.50
C GLY A 249 -13.70 53.24 -35.19
N GLY A 250 -14.69 53.41 -34.30
CA GLY A 250 -15.64 52.35 -33.91
C GLY A 250 -16.57 51.93 -35.04
N MET A 251 -17.04 50.68 -35.04
CA MET A 251 -17.84 50.11 -36.14
C MET A 251 -19.12 49.45 -35.64
N TYR A 252 -20.26 49.85 -36.21
CA TYR A 252 -21.60 49.42 -35.81
C TYR A 252 -22.42 49.06 -37.05
N ALA A 253 -22.83 47.80 -37.18
CA ALA A 253 -23.72 47.34 -38.23
C ALA A 253 -24.42 46.04 -37.80
N ASP A 254 -25.45 45.56 -38.48
CA ASP A 254 -26.07 44.30 -38.09
C ASP A 254 -25.17 43.09 -38.40
N ARG A 255 -24.49 43.10 -39.55
CA ARG A 255 -23.44 42.12 -39.92
C ARG A 255 -22.14 42.82 -40.32
N ILE A 256 -20.99 42.26 -39.90
CA ILE A 256 -19.66 42.78 -40.27
C ILE A 256 -18.73 41.63 -40.70
N ARG A 257 -18.02 41.79 -41.83
CA ARG A 257 -17.09 40.79 -42.38
C ARG A 257 -15.80 41.41 -42.89
N PHE A 258 -14.67 41.01 -42.33
CA PHE A 258 -13.32 41.39 -42.78
C PHE A 258 -12.66 40.24 -43.54
N ILE A 259 -12.10 40.54 -44.72
CA ILE A 259 -11.29 39.63 -45.52
C ILE A 259 -9.96 40.34 -45.84
N ALA A 260 -8.83 39.73 -45.48
CA ALA A 260 -7.49 40.23 -45.82
C ALA A 260 -6.70 39.15 -46.57
N THR A 261 -6.50 39.33 -47.88
CA THR A 261 -5.92 38.34 -48.79
C THR A 261 -4.40 38.43 -48.96
N GLU A 262 -3.77 39.55 -48.60
CA GLU A 262 -2.33 39.74 -48.79
C GLU A 262 -1.55 38.96 -47.72
N ASN A 263 -0.88 37.88 -48.14
CA ASN A 263 -0.17 36.95 -47.25
C ASN A 263 0.84 37.69 -46.34
N GLY A 264 0.76 37.44 -45.03
CA GLY A 264 1.60 38.08 -44.02
C GLY A 264 1.15 39.49 -43.60
N VAL A 265 0.23 40.14 -44.32
CA VAL A 265 -0.27 41.48 -43.99
C VAL A 265 -1.48 41.37 -43.04
N GLY A 266 -1.38 42.00 -41.88
CA GLY A 266 -2.29 41.78 -40.76
C GLY A 266 -3.54 42.67 -40.70
N VAL A 267 -4.42 42.35 -39.75
CA VAL A 267 -5.56 43.15 -39.30
C VAL A 267 -5.27 43.68 -37.90
N ARG A 268 -5.49 44.96 -37.65
CA ARG A 268 -5.37 45.58 -36.32
C ARG A 268 -6.66 46.31 -35.95
N GLN A 269 -7.28 45.86 -34.86
CA GLN A 269 -8.55 46.38 -34.36
C GLN A 269 -8.36 47.00 -32.96
N LEU A 270 -8.33 48.34 -32.91
CA LEU A 270 -8.18 49.10 -31.65
C LEU A 270 -9.47 49.85 -31.24
N ALA A 271 -10.48 49.95 -32.12
CA ALA A 271 -11.79 50.49 -31.77
C ALA A 271 -12.78 49.39 -31.35
N ASN A 272 -13.84 49.79 -30.64
CA ASN A 272 -14.95 48.90 -30.34
C ASN A 272 -15.77 48.56 -31.59
N VAL A 273 -16.31 47.34 -31.63
CA VAL A 273 -17.14 46.83 -32.72
C VAL A 273 -18.39 46.12 -32.19
N ALA A 274 -19.53 46.36 -32.82
CA ALA A 274 -20.76 45.61 -32.61
C ALA A 274 -21.39 45.19 -33.94
N ALA A 275 -21.52 43.87 -34.14
CA ALA A 275 -22.47 43.29 -35.08
C ALA A 275 -23.83 43.12 -34.35
N THR A 276 -24.81 43.97 -34.65
CA THR A 276 -26.05 44.15 -33.85
C THR A 276 -27.21 43.23 -34.18
N GLY A 277 -27.17 42.51 -35.31
CA GLY A 277 -28.24 41.60 -35.74
C GLY A 277 -27.79 40.22 -36.23
N ASP A 278 -26.51 40.06 -36.56
CA ASP A 278 -25.95 38.87 -37.19
C ASP A 278 -24.47 38.64 -36.74
N ASP A 279 -23.64 38.04 -37.59
CA ASP A 279 -22.25 37.67 -37.27
C ASP A 279 -21.23 38.84 -37.39
N PHE A 280 -20.17 38.77 -36.58
CA PHE A 280 -18.89 39.46 -36.85
C PHE A 280 -17.84 38.42 -37.29
N THR A 281 -17.17 38.65 -38.41
CA THR A 281 -16.17 37.69 -38.96
C THR A 281 -14.88 38.37 -39.40
N ILE A 282 -13.73 37.74 -39.12
CA ILE A 282 -12.41 38.09 -39.68
C ILE A 282 -11.80 36.85 -40.32
N ASN A 283 -11.35 36.96 -41.57
CA ASN A 283 -10.50 35.99 -42.25
C ASN A 283 -9.25 36.70 -42.79
N ALA A 284 -8.08 36.41 -42.22
CA ALA A 284 -6.83 37.11 -42.54
C ALA A 284 -5.68 36.16 -42.93
N ALA A 285 -5.01 36.48 -44.04
CA ALA A 285 -3.77 35.84 -44.47
C ALA A 285 -2.52 36.31 -43.69
N GLY A 286 -2.66 37.33 -42.84
CA GLY A 286 -1.64 37.78 -41.88
C GLY A 286 -2.10 37.69 -40.43
N GLN A 287 -1.34 38.32 -39.53
CA GLN A 287 -1.64 38.34 -38.09
C GLN A 287 -2.90 39.17 -37.78
N VAL A 288 -3.66 38.80 -36.75
CA VAL A 288 -4.80 39.58 -36.24
C VAL A 288 -4.46 40.11 -34.84
N GLN A 289 -4.56 41.42 -34.64
CA GLN A 289 -4.41 42.07 -33.33
C GLN A 289 -5.74 42.71 -32.90
N ILE A 290 -6.19 42.45 -31.67
CA ILE A 290 -7.39 43.06 -31.08
C ILE A 290 -7.07 43.61 -29.68
N ASN A 291 -7.43 44.87 -29.44
CA ASN A 291 -7.21 45.60 -28.18
C ASN A 291 -8.48 46.35 -27.72
N SER A 292 -9.66 45.77 -27.96
CA SER A 292 -10.94 46.47 -27.82
C SER A 292 -12.11 45.53 -27.55
N GLN A 293 -13.31 46.08 -27.38
CA GLN A 293 -14.54 45.29 -27.31
C GLN A 293 -15.01 44.90 -28.72
N VAL A 294 -15.25 43.61 -28.95
CA VAL A 294 -15.89 43.07 -30.15
C VAL A 294 -17.09 42.23 -29.73
N SER A 295 -18.26 42.55 -30.29
CA SER A 295 -19.52 41.91 -29.95
C SER A 295 -20.29 41.49 -31.21
N ALA A 296 -20.96 40.33 -31.14
CA ALA A 296 -21.82 39.83 -32.21
C ALA A 296 -23.17 39.33 -31.67
N ALA A 297 -24.25 39.74 -32.34
CA ALA A 297 -25.61 39.33 -32.03
C ALA A 297 -25.92 37.88 -32.42
N ARG A 298 -25.14 37.29 -33.35
CA ARG A 298 -25.12 35.84 -33.61
C ARG A 298 -23.74 35.24 -33.31
N ASP A 299 -22.88 35.00 -34.30
CA ASP A 299 -21.56 34.37 -34.10
C ASP A 299 -20.38 35.36 -34.22
N LEU A 300 -19.28 35.07 -33.54
CA LEU A 300 -18.02 35.82 -33.60
C LEU A 300 -16.87 34.89 -34.03
N SER A 301 -16.46 34.97 -35.30
CA SER A 301 -15.37 34.12 -35.84
C SER A 301 -14.14 34.93 -36.24
N ILE A 302 -12.97 34.55 -35.72
CA ILE A 302 -11.68 35.18 -36.04
C ILE A 302 -10.73 34.08 -36.52
N THR A 303 -10.37 34.13 -37.80
CA THR A 303 -9.48 33.17 -38.46
C THR A 303 -8.23 33.88 -38.98
N SER A 304 -7.06 33.34 -38.65
CA SER A 304 -5.78 33.66 -39.30
C SER A 304 -5.16 32.41 -39.92
N THR A 305 -4.63 32.53 -41.13
CA THR A 305 -3.78 31.51 -41.75
C THR A 305 -2.28 31.80 -41.58
N SER A 306 -1.92 32.80 -40.77
CA SER A 306 -0.51 33.10 -40.49
C SER A 306 0.14 31.94 -39.71
N ASN A 307 1.39 31.63 -40.08
CA ASN A 307 2.27 30.69 -39.37
C ASN A 307 3.11 31.37 -38.27
N SER A 308 2.80 32.62 -37.91
CA SER A 308 3.47 33.34 -36.84
C SER A 308 3.29 32.62 -35.49
N GLY A 309 4.31 32.70 -34.62
CA GLY A 309 4.21 32.29 -33.22
C GLY A 309 3.12 33.03 -32.43
N THR A 310 2.60 34.13 -32.98
CA THR A 310 1.36 34.78 -32.55
C THR A 310 0.58 35.25 -33.79
N ALA A 311 -0.19 34.36 -34.39
CA ALA A 311 -1.07 34.64 -35.52
C ALA A 311 -2.35 35.39 -35.10
N ILE A 312 -2.86 35.16 -33.89
CA ILE A 312 -3.89 36.00 -33.25
C ILE A 312 -3.33 36.52 -31.92
N ASN A 313 -3.36 37.83 -31.72
CA ASN A 313 -3.03 38.49 -30.46
C ASN A 313 -4.27 39.22 -29.95
N THR A 314 -4.71 38.89 -28.72
CA THR A 314 -5.67 39.71 -27.99
C THR A 314 -5.00 40.25 -26.73
N THR A 315 -5.18 41.53 -26.46
CA THR A 315 -4.61 42.18 -25.27
C THR A 315 -5.64 43.14 -24.71
N ASP A 316 -6.16 42.82 -23.54
CA ASP A 316 -7.25 43.51 -22.84
C ASP A 316 -8.53 43.64 -23.68
N ALA A 317 -8.78 42.67 -24.58
CA ALA A 317 -9.91 42.65 -25.48
C ALA A 317 -11.16 41.98 -24.86
N THR A 318 -12.35 42.47 -25.18
CA THR A 318 -13.62 41.86 -24.74
C THR A 318 -14.35 41.26 -25.94
N LEU A 319 -14.18 39.97 -26.16
CA LEU A 319 -14.77 39.21 -27.27
C LEU A 319 -16.05 38.51 -26.83
N THR A 320 -17.18 38.85 -27.45
CA THR A 320 -18.51 38.41 -27.01
C THR A 320 -19.43 38.00 -28.16
N SER A 321 -20.21 36.94 -27.96
CA SER A 321 -21.23 36.43 -28.90
C SER A 321 -22.44 35.90 -28.13
N THR A 322 -23.66 36.07 -28.68
CA THR A 322 -24.87 35.46 -28.11
C THR A 322 -25.00 33.96 -28.43
N ARG A 323 -24.33 33.51 -29.50
CA ARG A 323 -24.31 32.12 -29.96
C ARG A 323 -22.88 31.58 -29.93
N ASP A 324 -22.22 31.37 -31.07
CA ASP A 324 -20.91 30.71 -31.10
C ASP A 324 -19.74 31.70 -31.28
N LEU A 325 -18.61 31.41 -30.65
CA LEU A 325 -17.36 32.17 -30.77
C LEU A 325 -16.24 31.23 -31.20
N SER A 326 -15.52 31.54 -32.27
CA SER A 326 -14.38 30.74 -32.74
C SER A 326 -13.11 31.55 -32.97
N LEU A 327 -12.00 31.14 -32.33
CA LEU A 327 -10.65 31.64 -32.60
C LEU A 327 -9.83 30.55 -33.29
N THR A 328 -9.35 30.80 -34.51
CA THR A 328 -8.65 29.81 -35.33
C THR A 328 -7.36 30.37 -35.91
N ALA A 329 -6.21 29.98 -35.34
CA ALA A 329 -4.89 30.20 -35.90
C ALA A 329 -4.42 28.92 -36.60
N SER A 330 -4.72 28.81 -37.90
CA SER A 330 -4.66 27.55 -38.66
C SER A 330 -3.28 26.89 -38.71
N SER A 331 -2.21 27.68 -38.57
CA SER A 331 -0.80 27.23 -38.63
C SER A 331 0.10 27.93 -37.62
N GLY A 332 -0.47 28.73 -36.71
CA GLY A 332 0.26 29.67 -35.85
C GLY A 332 -0.26 29.72 -34.42
N GLY A 333 0.37 30.55 -33.59
CA GLY A 333 0.00 30.67 -32.18
C GLY A 333 -1.15 31.64 -31.91
N ILE A 334 -1.80 31.51 -30.76
CA ILE A 334 -2.69 32.53 -30.18
C ILE A 334 -2.07 33.01 -28.86
N SER A 335 -2.03 34.33 -28.66
CA SER A 335 -1.64 34.95 -27.40
C SER A 335 -2.81 35.81 -26.90
N ASN A 336 -3.27 35.55 -25.69
CA ASN A 336 -4.30 36.31 -25.00
C ASN A 336 -3.70 36.87 -23.70
N ALA A 337 -3.80 38.17 -23.50
CA ALA A 337 -3.37 38.84 -22.28
C ALA A 337 -4.56 39.65 -21.73
N GLY A 338 -5.09 39.28 -20.58
CA GLY A 338 -6.26 39.94 -20.00
C GLY A 338 -7.55 39.73 -20.79
N GLY A 339 -8.51 40.63 -20.60
CA GLY A 339 -9.75 40.66 -21.38
C GLY A 339 -10.75 39.54 -21.07
N VAL A 340 -11.81 39.45 -21.87
CA VAL A 340 -12.92 38.49 -21.71
C VAL A 340 -13.17 37.76 -23.03
N ILE A 341 -13.42 36.45 -22.98
CA ILE A 341 -13.89 35.68 -24.15
C ILE A 341 -15.15 34.92 -23.75
N LYS A 342 -16.31 35.24 -24.33
CA LYS A 342 -17.60 34.69 -23.90
C LYS A 342 -18.57 34.39 -25.04
N ALA A 343 -19.03 33.13 -25.09
CA ALA A 343 -20.05 32.65 -26.01
C ALA A 343 -21.35 32.28 -25.26
N GLY A 344 -22.50 32.74 -25.76
CA GLY A 344 -23.82 32.36 -25.25
C GLY A 344 -24.30 30.96 -25.68
N ARG A 345 -23.55 30.29 -26.56
CA ARG A 345 -23.62 28.86 -26.85
C ARG A 345 -22.22 28.24 -26.84
N ASN A 346 -21.52 28.06 -27.97
CA ASN A 346 -20.25 27.31 -28.01
C ASN A 346 -19.02 28.21 -28.13
N LEU A 347 -17.91 27.85 -27.47
CA LEU A 347 -16.60 28.47 -27.68
C LEU A 347 -15.63 27.44 -28.29
N ALA A 348 -15.03 27.78 -29.43
CA ALA A 348 -14.04 26.97 -30.12
C ALA A 348 -12.70 27.71 -30.20
N ILE A 349 -11.62 27.06 -29.76
CA ILE A 349 -10.26 27.60 -29.87
C ILE A 349 -9.39 26.57 -30.59
N THR A 350 -8.71 26.99 -31.66
CA THR A 350 -7.82 26.12 -32.46
C THR A 350 -6.52 26.86 -32.79
N ALA A 351 -5.38 26.30 -32.41
CA ALA A 351 -4.07 26.91 -32.61
C ALA A 351 -2.93 25.88 -32.76
N ALA A 352 -1.78 26.31 -33.27
CA ALA A 352 -0.54 25.52 -33.15
C ALA A 352 0.01 25.59 -31.71
N SER A 353 0.07 26.79 -31.13
CA SER A 353 0.49 27.05 -29.74
C SER A 353 -0.45 28.05 -29.09
N TYR A 354 -0.59 28.04 -27.77
CA TYR A 354 -1.53 28.92 -27.07
C TYR A 354 -0.93 29.45 -25.75
N ALA A 355 -1.04 30.75 -25.53
CA ALA A 355 -0.68 31.40 -24.27
C ALA A 355 -1.82 32.29 -23.82
N ASP A 356 -2.23 32.16 -22.56
CA ASP A 356 -3.27 33.00 -21.95
C ASP A 356 -2.86 33.37 -20.52
N THR A 357 -2.96 34.64 -20.19
CA THR A 357 -2.50 35.18 -18.91
C THR A 357 -3.40 36.32 -18.49
N SER A 358 -3.95 36.25 -17.28
CA SER A 358 -4.67 37.36 -16.66
C SER A 358 -3.73 38.57 -16.53
N THR A 359 -4.16 39.74 -16.99
CA THR A 359 -3.52 41.00 -16.64
C THR A 359 -4.02 41.44 -15.25
N THR A 360 -3.71 42.66 -14.81
CA THR A 360 -4.19 43.23 -13.54
C THR A 360 -4.94 44.53 -13.81
N THR A 361 -5.91 44.46 -14.72
CA THR A 361 -6.53 45.66 -15.32
C THR A 361 -7.83 46.07 -14.64
N SER A 362 -8.42 47.16 -15.14
CA SER A 362 -9.76 47.60 -14.75
C SER A 362 -10.88 46.89 -15.53
N ILE A 363 -10.58 45.87 -16.34
CA ILE A 363 -11.60 45.07 -17.03
C ILE A 363 -12.22 44.08 -16.03
N THR A 364 -13.55 44.05 -15.97
CA THR A 364 -14.27 43.13 -15.09
C THR A 364 -14.17 41.70 -15.63
N ASN A 365 -13.68 40.78 -14.81
CA ASN A 365 -13.40 39.39 -15.16
C ASN A 365 -12.36 39.25 -16.29
N ASP A 366 -11.25 40.02 -16.23
CA ASP A 366 -10.15 40.01 -17.23
C ASP A 366 -9.38 38.66 -17.33
N ASN A 367 -9.85 37.66 -16.59
CA ASN A 367 -9.40 36.28 -16.59
C ASN A 367 -10.39 35.28 -17.23
N GLN A 368 -11.62 35.69 -17.58
CA GLN A 368 -12.74 34.79 -17.91
C GLN A 368 -12.77 34.34 -19.37
N ARG A 369 -12.94 33.02 -19.57
CA ARG A 369 -13.09 32.33 -20.85
C ARG A 369 -14.28 31.36 -20.75
N TYR A 370 -15.43 31.66 -21.35
CA TYR A 370 -16.69 30.98 -21.02
C TYR A 370 -17.54 30.59 -22.24
N ALA A 371 -18.13 29.39 -22.19
CA ALA A 371 -19.23 28.95 -23.05
C ALA A 371 -20.45 28.52 -22.21
N ALA A 372 -21.66 28.91 -22.58
CA ALA A 372 -22.87 28.39 -21.92
C ALA A 372 -23.24 26.96 -22.36
N GLY A 373 -22.85 26.58 -23.58
CA GLY A 373 -22.88 25.21 -24.10
C GLY A 373 -21.48 24.59 -24.06
N THR A 374 -20.98 24.09 -25.19
CA THR A 374 -19.71 23.36 -25.26
C THR A 374 -18.50 24.28 -25.42
N LEU A 375 -17.42 23.99 -24.70
CA LEU A 375 -16.10 24.61 -24.88
C LEU A 375 -15.13 23.57 -25.45
N ASN A 376 -14.73 23.75 -26.70
CA ASN A 376 -13.76 22.89 -27.39
C ASN A 376 -12.43 23.63 -27.66
N PHE A 377 -11.31 23.02 -27.30
CA PHE A 377 -10.01 23.68 -27.24
C PHE A 377 -8.91 22.75 -27.77
N VAL A 378 -8.32 23.10 -28.92
CA VAL A 378 -7.35 22.27 -29.66
C VAL A 378 -6.06 23.04 -29.88
N VAL A 379 -4.94 22.54 -29.37
CA VAL A 379 -3.61 23.16 -29.48
C VAL A 379 -2.55 22.11 -29.79
N THR A 380 -1.94 22.12 -30.98
CA THR A 380 -1.09 20.99 -31.42
C THR A 380 0.22 20.86 -30.64
N ASN A 381 0.79 21.95 -30.15
CA ASN A 381 2.11 22.00 -29.50
C ASN A 381 2.01 22.15 -27.98
N SER A 382 1.73 23.36 -27.48
CA SER A 382 1.67 23.63 -26.05
C SER A 382 0.67 24.74 -25.72
N ALA A 383 -0.12 24.53 -24.66
CA ALA A 383 -0.98 25.53 -24.06
C ALA A 383 -0.44 25.95 -22.67
N THR A 384 -0.32 27.25 -22.44
CA THR A 384 0.04 27.83 -21.13
C THR A 384 -1.10 28.74 -20.64
N LEU A 385 -1.64 28.44 -19.46
CA LEU A 385 -2.75 29.14 -18.82
C LEU A 385 -2.27 29.69 -17.46
N ASN A 386 -2.39 30.99 -17.22
CA ASN A 386 -1.83 31.63 -16.03
C ASN A 386 -2.82 32.65 -15.41
N GLY A 387 -3.40 32.32 -14.27
CA GLY A 387 -4.42 33.14 -13.59
C GLY A 387 -5.81 33.18 -14.25
N VAL A 388 -6.15 32.22 -15.11
CA VAL A 388 -7.33 32.29 -16.00
C VAL A 388 -8.41 31.25 -15.71
N ASP A 389 -9.67 31.65 -15.92
CA ASP A 389 -10.87 30.88 -15.61
C ASP A 389 -11.56 30.38 -16.89
N TYR A 390 -11.40 29.11 -17.22
CA TYR A 390 -12.04 28.42 -18.33
C TYR A 390 -13.29 27.68 -17.86
N GLY A 391 -14.46 28.14 -18.29
CA GLY A 391 -15.75 27.61 -17.88
C GLY A 391 -16.63 27.11 -19.03
N SER A 392 -17.33 26.00 -18.79
CA SER A 392 -18.37 25.48 -19.67
C SER A 392 -19.67 25.19 -18.90
N GLY A 393 -20.79 25.69 -19.40
CA GLY A 393 -22.14 25.34 -18.95
C GLY A 393 -22.63 23.97 -19.46
N GLY A 394 -21.90 23.37 -20.40
CA GLY A 394 -22.03 21.98 -20.82
C GLY A 394 -20.67 21.28 -20.78
N ILE A 395 -20.35 20.54 -21.85
CA ILE A 395 -19.13 19.74 -21.97
C ILE A 395 -17.90 20.61 -22.26
N TRP A 396 -16.76 20.27 -21.64
CA TRP A 396 -15.45 20.84 -21.94
C TRP A 396 -14.51 19.77 -22.53
N THR A 397 -13.98 20.01 -23.74
CA THR A 397 -13.02 19.13 -24.43
C THR A 397 -11.74 19.85 -24.79
N GLY A 398 -10.63 19.43 -24.18
CA GLY A 398 -9.27 19.92 -24.44
C GLY A 398 -8.37 18.87 -25.09
N SER A 399 -7.72 19.22 -26.20
CA SER A 399 -6.69 18.41 -26.85
C SER A 399 -5.43 19.24 -27.08
N PHE A 400 -4.39 18.95 -26.30
CA PHE A 400 -3.15 19.72 -26.25
C PHE A 400 -1.96 18.82 -26.63
N GLY A 401 -0.90 19.36 -27.23
CA GLY A 401 0.38 18.64 -27.27
C GLY A 401 0.96 18.47 -25.85
N SER A 402 1.00 19.57 -25.10
CA SER A 402 1.20 19.65 -23.65
C SER A 402 0.36 20.78 -23.06
N LEU A 403 0.03 20.68 -21.76
CA LEU A 403 -0.74 21.68 -21.03
C LEU A 403 0.00 22.09 -19.75
N THR A 404 0.23 23.38 -19.59
CA THR A 404 0.64 24.01 -18.32
C THR A 404 -0.47 24.93 -17.85
N ALA A 405 -0.96 24.76 -16.63
CA ALA A 405 -1.88 25.69 -15.98
C ALA A 405 -1.34 26.07 -14.59
N GLN A 406 -1.44 27.33 -14.21
CA GLN A 406 -0.82 27.87 -12.99
C GLN A 406 -1.47 29.19 -12.53
N GLY A 407 -1.05 29.70 -11.36
CA GLY A 407 -1.42 31.03 -10.86
C GLY A 407 -2.86 31.08 -10.34
N ALA A 408 -3.31 30.02 -9.68
CA ALA A 408 -4.70 29.78 -9.26
C ALA A 408 -5.74 29.83 -10.39
N SER A 409 -5.35 29.40 -11.62
CA SER A 409 -6.30 29.19 -12.73
C SER A 409 -7.42 28.20 -12.36
N GLN A 410 -8.56 28.28 -13.05
CA GLN A 410 -9.67 27.33 -12.88
C GLN A 410 -10.12 26.77 -14.23
N LEU A 411 -10.27 25.45 -14.34
CA LEU A 411 -10.84 24.76 -15.49
C LEU A 411 -12.11 24.03 -15.03
N TYR A 412 -13.30 24.43 -15.48
CA TYR A 412 -14.55 23.89 -14.95
C TYR A 412 -15.63 23.60 -15.99
N SER A 413 -16.44 22.57 -15.72
CA SER A 413 -17.59 22.15 -16.51
C SER A 413 -18.79 21.82 -15.62
N ALA A 414 -19.97 22.29 -16.02
CA ALA A 414 -21.26 21.93 -15.41
C ALA A 414 -21.79 20.55 -15.88
N ASP A 415 -21.07 19.88 -16.77
CA ASP A 415 -21.27 18.48 -17.15
C ASP A 415 -19.89 17.77 -17.06
N THR A 416 -19.31 17.41 -18.20
CA THR A 416 -18.15 16.53 -18.32
C THR A 416 -16.92 17.29 -18.81
N LEU A 417 -15.79 17.11 -18.12
CA LEU A 417 -14.52 17.76 -18.41
C LEU A 417 -13.52 16.69 -18.89
N THR A 418 -13.07 16.79 -20.13
CA THR A 418 -12.02 15.92 -20.70
C THR A 418 -10.86 16.74 -21.22
N ALA A 419 -9.64 16.48 -20.75
CA ALA A 419 -8.41 16.96 -21.37
C ALA A 419 -7.44 15.81 -21.69
N THR A 420 -6.84 15.88 -22.88
CA THR A 420 -5.72 15.03 -23.30
C THR A 420 -4.52 15.88 -23.67
N ALA A 421 -3.39 15.66 -23.00
CA ALA A 421 -2.06 15.98 -23.51
C ALA A 421 -1.55 14.80 -24.35
N THR A 422 -1.27 15.02 -25.63
CA THR A 422 -0.95 13.95 -26.60
C THR A 422 0.54 13.61 -26.64
N ASN A 423 1.41 14.60 -26.46
CA ASN A 423 2.85 14.49 -26.70
C ASN A 423 3.73 14.78 -25.46
N GLY A 424 3.18 15.43 -24.43
CA GLY A 424 3.92 15.84 -23.23
C GLY A 424 3.08 15.90 -21.96
N ASN A 425 3.55 16.67 -20.99
CA ASN A 425 2.98 16.74 -19.64
C ASN A 425 1.67 17.53 -19.58
N MET A 426 0.91 17.24 -18.52
CA MET A 426 -0.23 18.00 -18.02
C MET A 426 0.13 18.54 -16.63
N SER A 427 0.86 19.65 -16.63
CA SER A 427 1.38 20.34 -15.45
C SER A 427 0.34 21.35 -14.95
N LEU A 428 -0.58 20.90 -14.09
CA LEU A 428 -1.72 21.72 -13.65
C LEU A 428 -1.41 22.52 -12.37
N ASN A 429 -0.27 22.28 -11.71
CA ASN A 429 0.23 23.08 -10.59
C ASN A 429 -0.88 23.43 -9.56
N ASP A 430 -1.12 24.71 -9.32
CA ASP A 430 -2.08 25.28 -8.38
C ASP A 430 -3.48 25.52 -8.99
N THR A 431 -3.78 24.88 -10.12
CA THR A 431 -5.08 25.00 -10.82
C THR A 431 -6.16 24.17 -10.13
N ALA A 432 -7.38 24.70 -10.08
CA ALA A 432 -8.58 23.92 -9.79
C ALA A 432 -9.16 23.32 -11.08
N VAL A 433 -9.35 22.00 -11.14
CA VAL A 433 -10.01 21.34 -12.28
C VAL A 433 -11.25 20.61 -11.80
N LYS A 434 -12.43 21.09 -12.21
CA LYS A 434 -13.73 20.67 -11.66
C LYS A 434 -14.71 20.23 -12.74
N SER A 435 -15.41 19.13 -12.49
CA SER A 435 -16.56 18.69 -13.29
C SER A 435 -17.76 18.43 -12.39
N THR A 436 -18.96 18.51 -12.96
CA THR A 436 -20.15 17.97 -12.29
C THR A 436 -20.21 16.47 -12.52
N ASN A 437 -20.23 16.04 -13.78
CA ASN A 437 -20.23 14.62 -14.16
C ASN A 437 -18.79 14.08 -14.27
N ALA A 438 -18.34 13.56 -15.41
CA ALA A 438 -17.05 12.89 -15.49
C ALA A 438 -15.88 13.87 -15.63
N LEU A 439 -14.79 13.62 -14.88
CA LEU A 439 -13.49 14.25 -15.05
C LEU A 439 -12.49 13.26 -15.64
N THR A 440 -12.05 13.48 -16.88
CA THR A 440 -11.04 12.65 -17.55
C THR A 440 -9.81 13.48 -17.89
N LEU A 441 -8.67 13.14 -17.30
CA LEU A 441 -7.37 13.77 -17.55
C LEU A 441 -6.38 12.74 -18.09
N GLN A 442 -5.86 12.98 -19.29
CA GLN A 442 -4.91 12.08 -19.95
C GLN A 442 -3.62 12.80 -20.32
N ALA A 443 -2.47 12.19 -20.06
CA ALA A 443 -1.18 12.61 -20.59
C ALA A 443 -0.54 11.39 -21.28
N THR A 444 -0.80 11.23 -22.57
CA THR A 444 -0.60 9.98 -23.34
C THR A 444 0.84 9.45 -23.25
N THR A 445 1.82 10.34 -23.29
CA THR A 445 3.26 10.06 -23.10
C THR A 445 3.85 10.75 -21.87
N GLY A 446 3.06 11.59 -21.18
CA GLY A 446 3.53 12.53 -20.17
C GLY A 446 3.14 12.20 -18.73
N THR A 447 3.47 13.12 -17.83
CA THR A 447 3.08 13.12 -16.41
C THR A 447 1.88 14.05 -16.20
N ILE A 448 0.96 13.69 -15.29
CA ILE A 448 -0.09 14.57 -14.76
C ILE A 448 0.34 15.03 -13.36
N SER A 449 0.29 16.32 -13.05
CA SER A 449 0.73 16.84 -11.74
C SER A 449 -0.07 18.04 -11.21
N ASN A 450 -0.12 18.16 -9.88
CA ASN A 450 -0.63 19.33 -9.17
C ASN A 450 0.23 19.67 -7.92
N THR A 451 0.04 20.86 -7.36
CA THR A 451 0.65 21.34 -6.11
C THR A 451 -0.35 21.32 -4.94
N ALA A 452 0.11 21.69 -3.75
CA ALA A 452 -0.67 21.62 -2.52
C ALA A 452 -1.38 22.95 -2.19
N GLY A 453 -2.70 22.89 -1.99
CA GLY A 453 -3.50 24.02 -1.50
C GLY A 453 -4.98 23.68 -1.36
N SER A 454 -5.73 24.46 -0.59
CA SER A 454 -7.14 24.19 -0.22
C SER A 454 -8.15 24.26 -1.38
N SER A 455 -7.71 24.74 -2.54
CA SER A 455 -8.53 24.83 -3.77
C SER A 455 -7.81 24.23 -4.99
N GLN A 456 -6.74 23.44 -4.77
CA GLN A 456 -5.88 22.92 -5.85
C GLN A 456 -6.15 21.44 -6.10
N GLY A 457 -6.27 21.05 -7.37
CA GLY A 457 -6.44 19.66 -7.78
C GLY A 457 -7.73 19.37 -8.54
N PHE A 458 -8.15 18.10 -8.50
CA PHE A 458 -9.03 17.48 -9.50
C PHE A 458 -10.30 16.94 -8.83
N GLU A 459 -11.47 17.42 -9.24
CA GLU A 459 -12.74 17.23 -8.54
C GLU A 459 -13.89 16.82 -9.48
N SER A 460 -14.66 15.81 -9.07
CA SER A 460 -15.96 15.48 -9.64
C SER A 460 -17.00 15.35 -8.54
N THR A 461 -18.08 16.13 -8.64
CA THR A 461 -19.10 16.22 -7.57
C THR A 461 -20.24 15.20 -7.74
N ALA A 462 -20.57 14.81 -8.98
CA ALA A 462 -21.66 13.88 -9.32
C ALA A 462 -21.22 12.67 -10.19
N GLY A 463 -19.93 12.55 -10.55
CA GLY A 463 -19.42 11.50 -11.43
C GLY A 463 -18.04 10.94 -11.05
N ASN A 464 -17.36 10.35 -12.04
CA ASN A 464 -16.09 9.65 -11.85
C ASN A 464 -14.88 10.55 -12.17
N VAL A 465 -13.76 10.34 -11.48
CA VAL A 465 -12.45 10.89 -11.85
C VAL A 465 -11.58 9.80 -12.47
N VAL A 466 -11.05 10.05 -13.67
CA VAL A 466 -10.14 9.15 -14.39
C VAL A 466 -8.88 9.91 -14.78
N LEU A 467 -7.73 9.49 -14.24
CA LEU A 467 -6.40 9.94 -14.69
C LEU A 467 -5.74 8.82 -15.49
N SER A 468 -5.09 9.17 -16.61
CA SER A 468 -4.33 8.24 -17.45
C SER A 468 -3.00 8.83 -17.91
N ALA A 469 -1.88 8.40 -17.31
CA ALA A 469 -0.55 8.95 -17.56
C ALA A 469 0.42 7.92 -18.16
N GLY A 470 1.04 8.30 -19.29
CA GLY A 470 2.11 7.56 -19.98
C GLY A 470 3.44 7.53 -19.22
N THR A 471 3.61 8.39 -18.22
CA THR A 471 4.67 8.26 -17.21
C THR A 471 4.07 8.28 -15.79
N ASN A 472 4.02 9.42 -15.10
CA ASN A 472 3.71 9.48 -13.68
C ASN A 472 2.41 10.23 -13.38
N VAL A 473 1.87 10.02 -12.18
CA VAL A 473 0.90 10.95 -11.56
C VAL A 473 1.53 11.47 -10.28
N ALA A 474 1.71 12.79 -10.18
CA ALA A 474 2.32 13.45 -9.04
C ALA A 474 1.29 14.35 -8.34
N ASN A 475 0.59 13.79 -7.35
CA ASN A 475 -0.39 14.50 -6.55
C ASN A 475 0.26 15.15 -5.32
N SER A 476 -0.01 16.43 -5.12
CA SER A 476 0.27 17.17 -3.88
C SER A 476 -0.96 17.90 -3.33
N GLY A 477 -2.00 18.06 -4.15
CA GLY A 477 -3.30 18.63 -3.79
C GLY A 477 -4.37 17.54 -3.61
N THR A 478 -5.60 17.83 -4.04
CA THR A 478 -6.72 16.88 -3.94
C THR A 478 -7.01 16.18 -5.27
N ILE A 479 -7.35 14.90 -5.22
CA ILE A 479 -8.01 14.16 -6.31
C ILE A 479 -9.24 13.51 -5.69
N THR A 480 -10.45 14.02 -5.93
CA THR A 480 -11.69 13.53 -5.31
C THR A 480 -12.82 13.28 -6.30
N SER A 481 -13.51 12.16 -6.09
CA SER A 481 -14.86 11.93 -6.60
C SER A 481 -15.80 11.82 -5.40
N ASP A 482 -16.74 12.75 -5.30
CA ASP A 482 -17.59 12.91 -4.10
C ASP A 482 -18.81 11.97 -4.09
N THR A 483 -19.06 11.28 -5.22
CA THR A 483 -20.19 10.36 -5.43
C THR A 483 -19.85 9.11 -6.25
N GLY A 484 -18.77 9.14 -7.06
CA GLY A 484 -18.38 8.08 -8.00
C GLY A 484 -17.05 7.42 -7.66
N THR A 485 -16.34 6.95 -8.69
CA THR A 485 -15.04 6.24 -8.58
C THR A 485 -13.85 7.14 -8.87
N VAL A 486 -12.69 6.84 -8.28
CA VAL A 486 -11.38 7.34 -8.73
C VAL A 486 -10.57 6.22 -9.38
N THR A 487 -10.24 6.39 -10.67
CA THR A 487 -9.39 5.47 -11.44
C THR A 487 -8.10 6.15 -11.86
N LEU A 488 -6.96 5.57 -11.48
CA LEU A 488 -5.62 6.08 -11.75
C LEU A 488 -4.84 5.06 -12.58
N ASN A 489 -4.81 5.25 -13.90
CA ASN A 489 -3.99 4.47 -14.82
C ASN A 489 -2.62 5.16 -14.95
N VAL A 490 -1.54 4.52 -14.51
CA VAL A 490 -0.19 5.12 -14.47
C VAL A 490 0.83 4.11 -14.96
N ALA A 491 1.63 4.44 -16.00
CA ALA A 491 2.64 3.50 -16.50
C ALA A 491 3.86 3.40 -15.54
N GLY A 492 4.37 4.56 -15.14
CA GLY A 492 5.43 4.76 -14.16
C GLY A 492 4.90 4.74 -12.73
N THR A 493 5.14 5.82 -11.98
CA THR A 493 4.85 5.87 -10.54
C THR A 493 3.68 6.81 -10.23
N LEU A 494 2.76 6.35 -9.38
CA LEU A 494 1.83 7.21 -8.66
C LEU A 494 2.53 7.73 -7.39
N THR A 495 2.80 9.03 -7.33
CA THR A 495 3.36 9.70 -6.16
C THR A 495 2.29 10.59 -5.53
N ASN A 496 1.93 10.30 -4.28
CA ASN A 496 1.02 11.11 -3.47
C ASN A 496 1.83 11.76 -2.33
N ASN A 497 2.17 13.04 -2.47
CA ASN A 497 3.02 13.79 -1.54
C ASN A 497 2.33 14.03 -0.18
N SER A 498 3.03 14.60 0.79
CA SER A 498 2.55 14.75 2.18
C SER A 498 1.29 15.63 2.35
N GLY A 499 1.08 16.61 1.47
CA GLY A 499 -0.18 17.36 1.39
C GLY A 499 -1.28 16.68 0.55
N GLY A 500 -0.93 15.61 -0.17
CA GLY A 500 -1.77 14.99 -1.18
C GLY A 500 -2.90 14.14 -0.59
N VAL A 501 -4.11 14.38 -1.09
CA VAL A 501 -5.30 13.58 -0.79
C VAL A 501 -5.83 12.96 -2.07
N ILE A 502 -6.02 11.65 -2.08
CA ILE A 502 -6.75 10.91 -3.12
C ILE A 502 -7.96 10.27 -2.44
N HIS A 503 -9.17 10.62 -2.88
CA HIS A 503 -10.42 10.25 -2.22
C HIS A 503 -11.47 9.74 -3.22
N SER A 504 -12.06 8.58 -2.94
CA SER A 504 -13.18 8.04 -3.74
C SER A 504 -14.37 7.72 -2.85
N LYS A 505 -15.54 8.26 -3.18
CA LYS A 505 -16.80 7.92 -2.48
C LYS A 505 -17.21 6.46 -2.71
N THR A 506 -16.88 5.91 -3.87
CA THR A 506 -17.11 4.49 -4.18
C THR A 506 -15.77 3.79 -4.41
N ALA A 507 -15.70 2.86 -5.38
CA ALA A 507 -14.50 2.08 -5.63
C ALA A 507 -13.32 2.94 -6.07
N MET A 508 -12.11 2.54 -5.68
CA MET A 508 -10.86 3.12 -6.17
C MET A 508 -10.06 2.08 -6.93
N LEU A 509 -9.49 2.45 -8.08
CA LEU A 509 -8.63 1.60 -8.89
C LEU A 509 -7.31 2.31 -9.20
N VAL A 510 -6.19 1.68 -8.85
CA VAL A 510 -4.83 2.11 -9.22
C VAL A 510 -4.18 0.97 -10.02
N GLN A 511 -3.81 1.23 -11.28
CA GLN A 511 -3.28 0.20 -12.18
C GLN A 511 -2.33 0.76 -13.25
N GLY A 512 -1.72 -0.13 -14.03
CA GLY A 512 -0.80 0.23 -15.12
C GLY A 512 -1.52 0.81 -16.34
N PHE A 513 -1.02 1.92 -16.88
CA PHE A 513 -1.44 2.44 -18.18
C PHE A 513 -0.57 1.87 -19.30
N ASN A 514 -1.19 1.27 -20.32
CA ASN A 514 -0.50 0.74 -21.51
C ASN A 514 -1.15 1.25 -22.80
N GLY A 515 -1.20 2.59 -22.95
CA GLY A 515 -1.55 3.34 -24.16
C GLY A 515 -2.98 3.14 -24.69
N THR A 516 -3.24 1.95 -25.22
CA THR A 516 -4.45 1.54 -25.95
C THR A 516 -5.08 0.25 -25.42
N SER A 517 -4.43 -0.47 -24.49
CA SER A 517 -4.83 -1.83 -24.07
C SER A 517 -5.40 -1.95 -22.64
N GLY A 518 -5.53 -0.84 -21.92
CA GLY A 518 -6.42 -0.72 -20.74
C GLY A 518 -6.02 -1.43 -19.43
N THR A 519 -5.13 -2.43 -19.45
CA THR A 519 -4.73 -3.16 -18.22
C THR A 519 -3.24 -3.50 -18.16
N GLY A 520 -2.61 -3.15 -17.04
CA GLY A 520 -1.28 -3.60 -16.62
C GLY A 520 -1.08 -3.35 -15.13
N SER A 521 0.13 -3.55 -14.61
CA SER A 521 0.53 -3.06 -13.27
C SER A 521 1.34 -1.76 -13.42
N ALA A 522 1.11 -0.75 -12.58
CA ALA A 522 1.96 0.45 -12.59
C ALA A 522 3.36 0.10 -12.09
N THR A 523 4.38 0.89 -12.44
CA THR A 523 5.75 0.64 -11.94
C THR A 523 5.85 0.82 -10.42
N GLY A 524 5.08 1.76 -9.83
CA GLY A 524 5.00 1.86 -8.38
C GLY A 524 3.97 2.84 -7.81
N LEU A 525 3.82 2.78 -6.49
CA LEU A 525 3.06 3.70 -5.65
C LEU A 525 3.95 4.20 -4.51
N THR A 526 4.16 5.51 -4.43
CA THR A 526 4.80 6.18 -3.29
C THR A 526 3.77 7.08 -2.61
N ASN A 527 3.32 6.69 -1.42
CA ASN A 527 2.37 7.45 -0.62
C ASN A 527 3.06 8.09 0.59
N SER A 528 2.97 9.42 0.68
CA SER A 528 3.34 10.25 1.84
C SER A 528 2.13 10.98 2.43
N GLY A 529 1.00 11.02 1.70
CA GLY A 529 -0.25 11.68 2.10
C GLY A 529 -1.35 10.67 2.43
N LYS A 530 -2.59 10.98 1.99
CA LYS A 530 -3.79 10.16 2.21
C LYS A 530 -4.33 9.58 0.91
N ILE A 531 -4.64 8.29 0.92
CA ILE A 531 -5.38 7.57 -0.12
C ILE A 531 -6.55 6.86 0.56
N ILE A 532 -7.78 7.25 0.24
CA ILE A 532 -8.99 6.85 0.97
C ILE A 532 -10.11 6.44 0.00
N SER A 533 -10.73 5.29 0.23
CA SER A 533 -12.01 4.91 -0.38
C SER A 533 -13.09 4.67 0.68
N GLU A 534 -14.27 5.24 0.48
CA GLU A 534 -15.48 4.94 1.26
C GLU A 534 -16.14 3.60 0.86
N ASP A 535 -15.57 2.89 -0.13
CA ASP A 535 -15.96 1.55 -0.56
C ASP A 535 -14.73 0.61 -0.55
N ALA A 536 -14.43 -0.08 -1.66
CA ALA A 536 -13.28 -0.95 -1.85
C ALA A 536 -12.18 -0.30 -2.71
N ALA A 537 -10.92 -0.66 -2.44
CA ALA A 537 -9.75 -0.14 -3.17
C ALA A 537 -8.94 -1.28 -3.80
N THR A 538 -8.74 -1.24 -5.11
CA THR A 538 -7.87 -2.17 -5.86
C THR A 538 -6.60 -1.46 -6.29
N ILE A 539 -5.45 -1.96 -5.86
CA ILE A 539 -4.12 -1.40 -6.15
C ILE A 539 -3.27 -2.50 -6.81
N ASN A 540 -2.93 -2.32 -8.08
CA ASN A 540 -2.14 -3.26 -8.89
C ASN A 540 -0.90 -2.54 -9.45
N VAL A 541 0.21 -2.61 -8.69
CA VAL A 541 1.45 -1.89 -8.98
C VAL A 541 2.66 -2.75 -8.58
N ALA A 542 3.78 -2.70 -9.30
CA ALA A 542 4.92 -3.58 -9.02
C ALA A 542 5.58 -3.31 -7.66
N THR A 543 5.55 -2.06 -7.16
CA THR A 543 6.16 -1.66 -5.89
C THR A 543 5.27 -0.70 -5.10
N VAL A 544 5.18 -0.86 -3.77
CA VAL A 544 4.44 0.07 -2.89
C VAL A 544 5.35 0.54 -1.76
N THR A 545 5.42 1.86 -1.57
CA THR A 545 6.05 2.52 -0.42
C THR A 545 5.03 3.43 0.26
N ASN A 546 4.59 3.06 1.46
CA ASN A 546 3.70 3.88 2.29
C ASN A 546 4.53 4.49 3.44
N ASN A 547 4.88 5.76 3.33
CA ASN A 547 5.83 6.46 4.21
C ASN A 547 5.26 6.74 5.61
N ASN A 548 6.12 7.16 6.53
CA ASN A 548 5.69 7.53 7.89
C ASN A 548 4.69 8.71 7.84
N GLY A 549 3.64 8.64 8.65
CA GLY A 549 2.50 9.58 8.64
C GLY A 549 1.51 9.38 7.48
N ALA A 550 1.88 8.65 6.43
CA ALA A 550 1.00 8.37 5.29
C ALA A 550 -0.14 7.41 5.66
N THR A 551 -1.24 7.47 4.93
CA THR A 551 -2.39 6.57 5.12
C THR A 551 -2.92 6.05 3.78
N ILE A 552 -3.08 4.72 3.69
CA ILE A 552 -3.89 4.05 2.66
C ILE A 552 -5.05 3.38 3.40
N GLN A 553 -6.29 3.69 3.05
CA GLN A 553 -7.49 3.21 3.73
C GLN A 553 -8.60 2.86 2.73
N SER A 554 -9.31 1.77 2.98
CA SER A 554 -10.65 1.56 2.42
C SER A 554 -11.66 1.24 3.53
N THR A 555 -12.94 1.44 3.25
CA THR A 555 -14.00 1.16 4.23
C THR A 555 -14.45 -0.29 4.14
N LYS A 556 -14.65 -0.81 2.92
CA LYS A 556 -14.92 -2.24 2.68
C LYS A 556 -13.62 -3.03 2.61
N ALA A 557 -13.01 -3.18 1.45
CA ALA A 557 -11.86 -4.07 1.25
C ALA A 557 -10.78 -3.45 0.37
N THR A 558 -9.55 -3.43 0.88
CA THR A 558 -8.34 -3.16 0.08
C THR A 558 -7.83 -4.48 -0.47
N THR A 559 -7.73 -4.56 -1.80
CA THR A 559 -7.01 -5.62 -2.53
C THR A 559 -5.76 -5.00 -3.14
N LEU A 560 -4.58 -5.34 -2.60
CA LEU A 560 -3.30 -4.81 -3.06
C LEU A 560 -2.44 -5.96 -3.59
N THR A 561 -2.06 -5.87 -4.86
CA THR A 561 -1.15 -6.81 -5.53
C THR A 561 0.11 -6.07 -5.96
N ALA A 562 1.27 -6.52 -5.49
CA ALA A 562 2.57 -5.94 -5.79
C ALA A 562 3.71 -6.97 -5.70
N THR A 563 4.89 -6.69 -6.26
CA THR A 563 6.09 -7.51 -6.00
C THR A 563 6.64 -7.20 -4.61
N THR A 564 6.68 -5.93 -4.23
CA THR A 564 7.17 -5.48 -2.91
C THR A 564 6.23 -4.46 -2.25
N LEU A 565 6.09 -4.57 -0.93
CA LEU A 565 5.50 -3.55 -0.06
C LEU A 565 6.52 -3.13 1.02
N THR A 566 6.74 -1.82 1.15
CA THR A 566 7.36 -1.21 2.33
C THR A 566 6.34 -0.32 3.02
N ASN A 567 6.03 -0.60 4.28
CA ASN A 567 5.08 0.18 5.08
C ASN A 567 5.76 0.79 6.31
N SER A 568 5.66 2.11 6.43
CA SER A 568 6.05 2.92 7.60
C SER A 568 4.88 3.76 8.14
N GLY A 569 3.74 3.75 7.47
CA GLY A 569 2.54 4.50 7.83
C GLY A 569 1.34 3.59 8.14
N ASN A 570 0.14 4.14 8.04
CA ASN A 570 -1.10 3.40 8.22
C ASN A 570 -1.53 2.73 6.91
N LEU A 571 -1.77 1.42 6.94
CA LEU A 571 -2.42 0.67 5.88
C LEU A 571 -3.64 -0.04 6.48
N ILE A 572 -4.81 0.58 6.28
CA ILE A 572 -6.08 0.15 6.85
C ILE A 572 -6.87 -0.53 5.73
N ALA A 573 -6.77 -1.86 5.69
CA ALA A 573 -7.32 -2.69 4.63
C ALA A 573 -8.85 -2.82 4.65
N SER A 574 -9.46 -2.42 5.77
CA SER A 574 -10.90 -2.29 5.98
C SER A 574 -11.14 -1.52 7.27
N THR A 575 -12.23 -0.75 7.36
CA THR A 575 -12.79 -0.24 8.63
C THR A 575 -14.13 -0.87 9.00
N ASN A 576 -14.72 -1.67 8.11
CA ASN A 576 -16.02 -2.31 8.30
C ASN A 576 -15.85 -3.82 8.53
N ASN A 577 -16.31 -4.30 9.70
CA ASN A 577 -16.13 -5.67 10.17
C ASN A 577 -16.88 -6.76 9.36
N ALA A 578 -17.58 -6.43 8.28
CA ALA A 578 -18.08 -7.40 7.32
C ALA A 578 -17.06 -7.76 6.21
N TYR A 579 -15.93 -7.04 6.09
CA TYR A 579 -15.04 -7.12 4.94
C TYR A 579 -13.58 -7.43 5.31
N SER A 580 -12.93 -8.23 4.46
CA SER A 580 -11.55 -8.70 4.66
C SER A 580 -10.56 -7.98 3.77
N GLY A 581 -9.38 -7.66 4.29
CA GLY A 581 -8.27 -7.10 3.54
C GLY A 581 -7.42 -8.20 2.91
N THR A 582 -6.98 -8.02 1.66
CA THR A 582 -6.19 -9.01 0.93
C THR A 582 -4.98 -8.38 0.27
N PHE A 583 -3.80 -8.92 0.56
CA PHE A 583 -2.52 -8.46 0.06
C PHE A 583 -1.79 -9.62 -0.60
N ASN A 584 -1.28 -9.41 -1.81
CA ASN A 584 -0.57 -10.41 -2.57
C ASN A 584 0.81 -9.83 -2.92
N PHE A 585 1.88 -10.30 -2.25
CA PHE A 585 3.23 -9.78 -2.47
C PHE A 585 4.36 -10.77 -2.19
N SER A 586 5.43 -10.70 -2.99
CA SER A 586 6.63 -11.53 -2.83
C SER A 586 7.48 -11.12 -1.63
N SER A 587 7.48 -9.83 -1.28
CA SER A 587 8.24 -9.28 -0.16
C SER A 587 7.48 -8.17 0.55
N PHE A 588 7.38 -8.24 1.88
CA PHE A 588 6.75 -7.20 2.71
C PHE A 588 7.65 -6.84 3.90
N THR A 589 8.00 -5.56 3.97
CA THR A 589 8.69 -4.93 5.10
C THR A 589 7.74 -3.96 5.81
N ASN A 590 7.42 -4.23 7.07
CA ASN A 590 6.63 -3.35 7.92
C ASN A 590 7.54 -2.72 8.98
N ASN A 591 7.95 -1.48 8.78
CA ASN A 591 8.88 -0.76 9.65
C ASN A 591 8.24 -0.42 11.01
N ALA A 592 9.03 0.06 11.98
CA ALA A 592 8.60 0.24 13.37
C ALA A 592 7.36 1.14 13.57
N THR A 593 7.13 2.12 12.70
CA THR A 593 5.93 2.98 12.69
C THR A 593 4.78 2.45 11.83
N GLY A 594 5.03 1.39 11.06
CA GLY A 594 4.07 0.79 10.14
C GLY A 594 2.96 0.04 10.85
N VAL A 595 1.71 0.37 10.52
CA VAL A 595 0.52 -0.37 10.92
C VAL A 595 -0.13 -0.97 9.68
N LEU A 596 -0.31 -2.28 9.65
CA LEU A 596 -1.18 -2.98 8.71
C LEU A 596 -2.34 -3.60 9.51
N GLN A 597 -3.57 -3.24 9.18
CA GLN A 597 -4.75 -3.75 9.88
C GLN A 597 -5.95 -3.98 8.95
N SER A 598 -6.88 -4.82 9.39
CA SER A 598 -8.22 -4.97 8.80
C SER A 598 -9.28 -4.87 9.90
N ALA A 599 -10.56 -4.80 9.55
CA ALA A 599 -11.67 -4.81 10.50
C ALA A 599 -12.27 -6.21 10.71
N LEU A 600 -11.99 -7.16 9.82
CA LEU A 600 -12.35 -8.58 9.95
C LEU A 600 -11.09 -9.45 9.78
N ASN A 601 -10.89 -10.06 8.62
CA ASN A 601 -9.70 -10.87 8.32
C ASN A 601 -8.65 -10.05 7.57
N LEU A 602 -7.38 -10.42 7.76
CA LEU A 602 -6.24 -9.88 7.02
C LEU A 602 -5.46 -11.03 6.38
N ASN A 603 -5.49 -11.09 5.04
CA ASN A 603 -4.86 -12.16 4.26
C ASN A 603 -3.59 -11.62 3.59
N LEU A 604 -2.43 -12.19 3.93
CA LEU A 604 -1.13 -11.88 3.34
C LEU A 604 -0.64 -13.10 2.55
N ASN A 605 -0.77 -13.05 1.23
CA ASN A 605 -0.47 -14.15 0.30
C ASN A 605 0.76 -13.84 -0.54
N GLY A 606 1.31 -14.86 -1.20
CA GLY A 606 2.33 -14.67 -2.23
C GLY A 606 3.76 -14.53 -1.70
N LEU A 607 3.99 -14.73 -0.39
CA LEU A 607 5.21 -14.30 0.28
C LEU A 607 6.42 -15.25 0.09
N ASN A 608 7.57 -14.65 -0.22
CA ASN A 608 8.89 -15.23 0.04
C ASN A 608 9.49 -14.66 1.35
N THR A 609 9.28 -13.37 1.64
CA THR A 609 9.86 -12.71 2.83
C THR A 609 8.87 -11.74 3.51
N LEU A 610 8.66 -11.91 4.81
CA LEU A 610 7.95 -10.97 5.68
C LEU A 610 8.89 -10.50 6.80
N ALA A 611 9.21 -9.21 6.83
CA ALA A 611 9.97 -8.58 7.89
C ALA A 611 9.10 -7.57 8.65
N ASN A 612 8.67 -7.92 9.87
CA ASN A 612 7.83 -7.05 10.70
C ASN A 612 8.61 -6.46 11.88
N SER A 613 8.68 -5.14 11.92
CA SER A 613 9.09 -4.36 13.10
C SER A 613 7.94 -3.49 13.64
N GLY A 614 6.83 -3.38 12.90
CA GLY A 614 5.63 -2.63 13.27
C GLY A 614 4.47 -3.53 13.70
N LYS A 615 3.23 -3.09 13.44
CA LYS A 615 2.01 -3.82 13.82
C LYS A 615 1.32 -4.46 12.61
N ILE A 616 0.93 -5.72 12.75
CA ILE A 616 0.07 -6.45 11.81
C ILE A 616 -1.09 -7.04 12.63
N ILE A 617 -2.33 -6.55 12.41
CA ILE A 617 -3.47 -6.80 13.32
C ILE A 617 -4.74 -7.24 12.56
N ALA A 618 -5.41 -8.28 13.06
CA ALA A 618 -6.73 -8.72 12.61
C ALA A 618 -7.75 -8.92 13.77
N PRO A 619 -8.88 -8.19 13.79
CA PRO A 619 -10.02 -8.41 14.70
C PRO A 619 -10.84 -9.68 14.42
N ASN A 620 -10.37 -10.55 13.52
CA ASN A 620 -10.75 -11.96 13.47
C ASN A 620 -9.50 -12.80 13.13
N ASN A 621 -9.31 -13.21 11.86
CA ASN A 621 -8.19 -14.05 11.45
C ASN A 621 -7.07 -13.27 10.75
N LEU A 622 -5.81 -13.59 11.10
CA LEU A 622 -4.62 -13.16 10.36
C LEU A 622 -4.01 -14.38 9.66
N THR A 623 -3.99 -14.36 8.34
CA THR A 623 -3.50 -15.46 7.50
C THR A 623 -2.27 -15.03 6.74
N ILE A 624 -1.18 -15.79 6.83
CA ILE A 624 0.12 -15.51 6.21
C ILE A 624 0.57 -16.74 5.43
N ARG A 625 0.68 -16.63 4.10
CA ARG A 625 0.90 -17.77 3.18
C ARG A 625 1.97 -17.49 2.14
N GLY A 626 2.78 -18.52 1.87
CA GLY A 626 3.87 -18.47 0.89
C GLY A 626 3.42 -18.40 -0.58
N THR A 627 4.37 -18.14 -1.47
CA THR A 627 4.16 -17.90 -2.91
C THR A 627 3.64 -19.10 -3.70
N SER A 628 4.35 -20.22 -3.64
CA SER A 628 4.08 -21.42 -4.43
C SER A 628 4.75 -22.66 -3.83
N ALA A 629 4.44 -23.83 -4.37
CA ALA A 629 5.11 -25.06 -4.00
C ALA A 629 6.62 -24.96 -4.33
N GLY A 630 7.47 -25.12 -3.32
CA GLY A 630 8.93 -25.06 -3.47
C GLY A 630 9.57 -23.69 -3.26
N THR A 631 8.83 -22.60 -3.00
CA THR A 631 9.43 -21.38 -2.43
C THR A 631 9.51 -21.47 -0.92
N ASN A 632 10.61 -20.95 -0.36
CA ASN A 632 10.80 -20.83 1.08
C ASN A 632 10.20 -19.51 1.55
N LEU A 633 9.45 -19.55 2.66
CA LEU A 633 8.90 -18.36 3.31
C LEU A 633 9.79 -18.02 4.51
N ALA A 634 10.39 -16.84 4.54
CA ALA A 634 11.11 -16.31 5.71
C ALA A 634 10.24 -15.27 6.42
N VAL A 635 9.88 -15.50 7.68
CA VAL A 635 9.14 -14.56 8.53
C VAL A 635 10.05 -14.11 9.68
N THR A 636 10.23 -12.80 9.83
CA THR A 636 10.85 -12.20 11.02
C THR A 636 9.90 -11.22 11.71
N ASN A 637 9.98 -11.17 13.03
CA ASN A 637 9.21 -10.26 13.87
C ASN A 637 10.15 -9.61 14.89
N ALA A 638 10.71 -8.43 14.59
CA ALA A 638 11.70 -7.75 15.43
C ALA A 638 11.12 -7.30 16.79
N ALA A 639 11.97 -6.79 17.70
CA ALA A 639 11.60 -6.46 19.08
C ALA A 639 10.38 -5.52 19.27
N THR A 640 10.12 -4.62 18.33
CA THR A 640 8.92 -3.75 18.33
C THR A 640 7.74 -4.32 17.53
N GLY A 641 7.97 -5.46 16.86
CA GLY A 641 7.04 -6.14 15.99
C GLY A 641 5.92 -6.86 16.75
N VAL A 642 4.69 -6.58 16.34
CA VAL A 642 3.48 -7.26 16.84
C VAL A 642 2.75 -7.89 15.66
N MET A 643 2.56 -9.21 15.72
CA MET A 643 1.59 -9.94 14.88
C MET A 643 0.45 -10.39 15.78
N GLN A 644 -0.78 -9.92 15.52
CA GLN A 644 -1.92 -10.18 16.38
C GLN A 644 -3.19 -10.58 15.61
N ALA A 645 -3.78 -11.70 16.02
CA ALA A 645 -5.17 -12.05 15.70
C ALA A 645 -6.02 -12.02 16.99
N THR A 646 -7.34 -12.00 16.85
CA THR A 646 -8.27 -12.22 17.98
C THR A 646 -8.98 -13.56 17.91
N ALA A 647 -9.08 -14.17 16.72
CA ALA A 647 -9.50 -15.55 16.52
C ALA A 647 -8.26 -16.41 16.20
N THR A 648 -8.01 -16.70 14.92
CA THR A 648 -6.88 -17.55 14.50
C THR A 648 -5.78 -16.76 13.82
N LEU A 649 -4.54 -16.92 14.30
CA LEU A 649 -3.32 -16.59 13.55
C LEU A 649 -2.83 -17.86 12.85
N ASP A 650 -2.75 -17.81 11.52
CA ASP A 650 -2.41 -18.96 10.68
C ASP A 650 -1.23 -18.63 9.76
N ILE A 651 -0.06 -19.23 10.02
CA ILE A 651 1.19 -19.00 9.29
C ILE A 651 1.69 -20.32 8.70
N GLN A 652 1.70 -20.42 7.37
CA GLN A 652 2.09 -21.62 6.64
C GLN A 652 2.91 -21.28 5.39
N GLY A 653 3.72 -22.25 4.94
CA GLY A 653 4.15 -22.30 3.54
C GLY A 653 2.96 -22.45 2.58
N TYR A 654 3.22 -22.46 1.28
CA TYR A 654 2.15 -22.63 0.28
C TYR A 654 1.44 -23.99 0.38
N ASN A 655 2.22 -25.05 0.58
CA ASN A 655 1.77 -26.43 0.79
C ASN A 655 2.57 -27.07 1.94
N ALA A 656 2.08 -28.18 2.49
CA ALA A 656 2.85 -29.07 3.34
C ALA A 656 4.11 -29.58 2.58
N GLY A 657 5.26 -28.97 2.87
CA GLY A 657 6.53 -29.20 2.15
C GLY A 657 7.25 -27.92 1.69
N SER A 658 6.56 -26.77 1.57
CA SER A 658 7.24 -25.47 1.38
C SER A 658 7.86 -25.02 2.71
N ALA A 659 9.17 -24.78 2.74
CA ALA A 659 9.88 -24.52 4.00
C ALA A 659 9.65 -23.08 4.52
N LEU A 660 8.79 -22.93 5.53
CA LEU A 660 8.71 -21.73 6.35
C LEU A 660 9.84 -21.72 7.40
N THR A 661 10.60 -20.63 7.47
CA THR A 661 11.47 -20.28 8.61
C THR A 661 10.84 -19.11 9.35
N PHE A 662 10.50 -19.30 10.63
CA PHE A 662 9.97 -18.22 11.47
C PHE A 662 10.98 -17.85 12.57
N ASN A 663 11.27 -16.56 12.73
CA ASN A 663 12.14 -16.05 13.78
C ASN A 663 11.49 -14.87 14.49
N THR A 664 11.18 -15.02 15.79
CA THR A 664 10.42 -14.01 16.53
C THR A 664 11.25 -12.88 17.11
N GLN A 665 12.57 -12.82 16.87
CA GLN A 665 13.49 -11.67 17.10
C GLN A 665 13.13 -10.69 18.24
N ALA A 666 12.75 -11.22 19.41
CA ALA A 666 12.24 -10.50 20.59
C ALA A 666 10.89 -9.75 20.46
N GLY A 667 10.18 -9.85 19.33
CA GLY A 667 8.82 -9.34 19.13
C GLY A 667 7.72 -10.27 19.66
N ASN A 668 6.46 -9.82 19.53
CA ASN A 668 5.28 -10.50 20.06
C ASN A 668 4.38 -11.09 18.96
N VAL A 669 3.90 -12.31 19.19
CA VAL A 669 3.03 -13.10 18.30
C VAL A 669 1.85 -13.60 19.13
N LEU A 670 0.66 -13.03 18.92
CA LEU A 670 -0.48 -13.14 19.85
C LEU A 670 -1.76 -13.59 19.11
N ALA A 671 -2.49 -14.57 19.65
CA ALA A 671 -3.83 -14.93 19.19
C ALA A 671 -4.67 -15.65 20.26
N ASN A 672 -5.95 -15.88 19.98
CA ASN A 672 -6.66 -16.96 20.66
C ASN A 672 -6.07 -18.30 20.22
N GLN A 673 -6.20 -18.65 18.95
CA GLN A 673 -5.60 -19.84 18.35
C GLN A 673 -4.38 -19.49 17.49
N ILE A 674 -3.27 -20.22 17.62
CA ILE A 674 -2.14 -20.20 16.67
C ILE A 674 -2.05 -21.54 15.93
N ILE A 675 -1.94 -21.44 14.60
CA ILE A 675 -1.60 -22.53 13.69
C ILE A 675 -0.28 -22.15 13.00
N LEU A 676 0.75 -22.97 13.17
CA LEU A 676 2.07 -22.75 12.56
C LEU A 676 2.60 -24.05 11.95
N GLN A 677 2.92 -24.02 10.65
CA GLN A 677 3.58 -25.13 9.95
C GLN A 677 4.90 -24.66 9.34
N ALA A 678 6.02 -25.03 9.96
CA ALA A 678 7.35 -24.51 9.64
C ALA A 678 8.40 -25.61 9.46
N GLN A 679 9.45 -25.31 8.70
CA GLN A 679 10.69 -26.09 8.68
C GLN A 679 11.55 -25.79 9.92
N SER A 680 11.50 -24.56 10.43
CA SER A 680 12.18 -24.14 11.65
C SER A 680 11.46 -22.97 12.33
N LEU A 681 11.52 -22.93 13.66
CA LEU A 681 11.09 -21.80 14.48
C LEU A 681 12.18 -21.46 15.51
N THR A 682 12.67 -20.23 15.47
CA THR A 682 13.51 -19.64 16.51
C THR A 682 12.68 -18.63 17.32
N ASN A 683 12.48 -18.88 18.61
CA ASN A 683 11.81 -17.94 19.50
C ASN A 683 12.81 -17.25 20.44
N THR A 684 12.82 -15.92 20.44
CA THR A 684 13.51 -15.07 21.44
C THR A 684 12.59 -13.97 22.00
N GLY A 685 11.31 -13.99 21.64
CA GLY A 685 10.26 -13.07 22.09
C GLY A 685 9.06 -13.84 22.65
N THR A 686 7.87 -13.29 22.45
CA THR A 686 6.63 -13.91 22.96
C THR A 686 5.84 -14.57 21.85
N ILE A 687 5.50 -15.85 22.03
CA ILE A 687 4.42 -16.54 21.32
C ILE A 687 3.36 -16.85 22.36
N GLU A 688 2.17 -16.24 22.26
CA GLU A 688 1.05 -16.49 23.18
C GLU A 688 -0.20 -16.88 22.39
N ALA A 689 -0.68 -18.10 22.66
CA ALA A 689 -2.00 -18.54 22.29
C ALA A 689 -2.88 -18.68 23.54
N GLN A 690 -4.08 -18.11 23.51
CA GLN A 690 -4.94 -17.99 24.70
C GLN A 690 -5.94 -19.15 24.83
N THR A 691 -6.53 -19.62 23.73
CA THR A 691 -7.61 -20.62 23.74
C THR A 691 -7.58 -21.56 22.51
N GLY A 692 -8.32 -22.68 22.60
CA GLY A 692 -8.50 -23.60 21.48
C GLY A 692 -7.33 -24.55 21.19
N ALA A 693 -7.43 -25.29 20.09
CA ALA A 693 -6.49 -26.33 19.71
C ALA A 693 -5.27 -25.74 18.99
N ASN A 694 -4.25 -25.38 19.77
CA ASN A 694 -3.02 -24.76 19.28
C ASN A 694 -2.05 -25.78 18.70
N THR A 695 -1.72 -25.59 17.42
CA THR A 695 -1.00 -26.59 16.61
C THR A 695 0.28 -26.00 16.04
N PHE A 696 1.41 -26.45 16.57
CA PHE A 696 2.74 -26.06 16.11
C PHE A 696 3.45 -27.27 15.51
N THR A 697 3.62 -27.29 14.19
CA THR A 697 4.28 -28.39 13.46
C THR A 697 5.58 -27.87 12.86
N ILE A 698 6.70 -28.21 13.50
CA ILE A 698 8.04 -27.76 13.15
C ILE A 698 8.84 -28.96 12.63
N ILE A 699 8.93 -29.12 11.31
CA ILE A 699 9.50 -30.32 10.66
C ILE A 699 10.97 -30.54 11.06
N GLY A 700 11.73 -29.45 11.24
CA GLY A 700 13.12 -29.46 11.72
C GLY A 700 13.23 -29.00 13.16
N THR A 701 13.97 -27.92 13.41
CA THR A 701 14.29 -27.47 14.76
C THR A 701 13.34 -26.39 15.27
N LEU A 702 12.77 -26.61 16.44
CA LEU A 702 12.20 -25.59 17.32
C LEU A 702 13.26 -25.18 18.36
N ALA A 703 13.68 -23.92 18.35
CA ALA A 703 14.64 -23.35 19.28
C ALA A 703 14.00 -22.22 20.09
N ASN A 704 13.52 -22.52 21.30
CA ASN A 704 13.05 -21.52 22.25
C ASN A 704 14.23 -21.04 23.12
N ASN A 705 14.88 -19.98 22.69
CA ASN A 705 16.13 -19.48 23.27
C ASN A 705 15.89 -18.70 24.58
N SER A 706 16.97 -18.30 25.25
CA SER A 706 16.89 -17.40 26.41
C SER A 706 16.11 -16.12 26.06
N GLY A 707 15.22 -15.69 26.97
CA GLY A 707 14.23 -14.63 26.73
C GLY A 707 12.98 -15.06 25.97
N GLY A 708 12.99 -16.22 25.29
CA GLY A 708 11.83 -16.76 24.59
C GLY A 708 10.75 -17.26 25.55
N LEU A 709 9.57 -16.64 25.49
CA LEU A 709 8.36 -17.07 26.17
C LEU A 709 7.40 -17.68 25.15
N PHE A 710 6.97 -18.91 25.41
CA PHE A 710 6.03 -19.64 24.57
C PHE A 710 4.88 -20.14 25.45
N ILE A 711 3.71 -19.53 25.32
CA ILE A 711 2.49 -19.91 26.01
C ILE A 711 1.57 -20.61 25.01
N ALA A 712 1.41 -21.93 25.15
CA ALA A 712 0.61 -22.76 24.25
C ALA A 712 -0.89 -22.80 24.63
N SER A 713 -1.23 -22.36 25.83
CA SER A 713 -2.58 -21.98 26.28
C SER A 713 -2.48 -21.12 27.55
N THR A 714 -3.24 -20.02 27.65
CA THR A 714 -3.46 -19.28 28.92
C THR A 714 -4.67 -19.81 29.69
N THR A 715 -5.53 -20.62 29.07
CA THR A 715 -6.74 -21.19 29.70
C THR A 715 -6.53 -22.62 30.19
N SER A 716 -7.10 -22.92 31.36
CA SER A 716 -7.04 -24.22 32.04
C SER A 716 -8.34 -25.02 31.88
N GLY A 717 -8.29 -26.32 32.17
CA GLY A 717 -9.50 -27.13 32.39
C GLY A 717 -10.20 -27.73 31.16
N SER A 718 -9.69 -27.56 29.93
CA SER A 718 -10.24 -28.29 28.76
C SER A 718 -9.23 -29.24 28.11
N ASN A 719 -9.65 -30.49 27.88
CA ASN A 719 -8.89 -31.47 27.08
C ASN A 719 -8.90 -31.14 25.57
N THR A 720 -9.60 -30.08 25.16
CA THR A 720 -9.61 -29.53 23.79
C THR A 720 -8.58 -28.41 23.59
N GLY A 721 -7.97 -27.91 24.67
CA GLY A 721 -6.93 -26.88 24.66
C GLY A 721 -5.51 -27.44 24.81
N THR A 722 -5.25 -28.62 24.26
CA THR A 722 -3.89 -29.21 24.27
C THR A 722 -2.97 -28.38 23.37
N GLY A 723 -2.04 -27.66 23.98
CA GLY A 723 -0.95 -27.02 23.25
C GLY A 723 0.00 -28.09 22.73
N THR A 724 -0.19 -28.52 21.48
CA THR A 724 0.57 -29.60 20.87
C THR A 724 1.67 -29.04 19.98
N ILE A 725 2.90 -29.23 20.44
CA ILE A 725 4.13 -28.89 19.73
C ILE A 725 4.71 -30.19 19.18
N THR A 726 4.72 -30.31 17.85
CA THR A 726 5.42 -31.38 17.14
C THR A 726 6.70 -30.82 16.53
N ALA A 727 7.85 -31.40 16.86
CA ALA A 727 9.17 -30.91 16.44
C ALA A 727 10.07 -32.05 15.94
N GLY A 728 10.85 -31.83 14.87
CA GLY A 728 11.95 -32.72 14.51
C GLY A 728 12.99 -32.79 15.62
N SER A 729 13.44 -31.62 16.09
CA SER A 729 14.28 -31.44 17.28
C SER A 729 13.80 -30.23 18.07
N LEU A 730 13.89 -30.28 19.40
CA LEU A 730 13.48 -29.20 20.31
C LEU A 730 14.65 -28.79 21.21
N THR A 731 15.03 -27.51 21.18
CA THR A 731 15.89 -26.90 22.20
C THR A 731 15.12 -25.83 22.96
N ASN A 732 15.20 -25.86 24.30
CA ASN A 732 14.55 -24.88 25.17
C ASN A 732 15.52 -24.36 26.23
N ALA A 733 15.94 -23.11 26.08
CA ALA A 733 16.62 -22.29 27.08
C ALA A 733 15.70 -21.17 27.64
N GLY A 734 14.51 -20.97 27.05
CA GLY A 734 13.47 -20.06 27.51
C GLY A 734 12.41 -20.75 28.36
N THR A 735 11.16 -20.29 28.27
CA THR A 735 10.00 -20.95 28.90
C THR A 735 9.01 -21.45 27.85
N LEU A 736 8.70 -22.75 27.88
CA LEU A 736 7.51 -23.35 27.27
C LEU A 736 6.47 -23.58 28.39
N GLN A 737 5.26 -23.06 28.25
CA GLN A 737 4.22 -23.23 29.26
C GLN A 737 2.80 -23.44 28.71
N SER A 738 1.96 -24.13 29.49
CA SER A 738 0.53 -24.27 29.26
C SER A 738 -0.24 -24.22 30.59
N ALA A 739 -1.32 -23.42 30.62
CA ALA A 739 -2.32 -23.45 31.69
C ALA A 739 -3.21 -24.71 31.64
N GLY A 740 -3.22 -25.41 30.49
CA GLY A 740 -3.84 -26.72 30.32
C GLY A 740 -2.80 -27.84 30.40
N ALA A 741 -2.91 -28.80 29.49
CA ALA A 741 -1.86 -29.77 29.21
C ALA A 741 -0.88 -29.23 28.14
N LEU A 742 0.38 -29.67 28.20
CA LEU A 742 1.43 -29.36 27.23
C LEU A 742 1.90 -30.67 26.57
N GLY A 743 1.71 -30.80 25.26
CA GLY A 743 2.11 -31.96 24.47
C GLY A 743 3.34 -31.68 23.62
N LEU A 744 4.44 -32.39 23.87
CA LEU A 744 5.70 -32.28 23.13
C LEU A 744 5.99 -33.58 22.38
N ASN A 745 5.68 -33.61 21.08
CA ASN A 745 5.97 -34.75 20.21
C ASN A 745 7.29 -34.48 19.48
N VAL A 746 8.34 -35.25 19.76
CA VAL A 746 9.69 -34.97 19.24
C VAL A 746 10.28 -36.16 18.49
N THR A 747 10.87 -35.92 17.32
CA THR A 747 11.43 -36.99 16.48
C THR A 747 12.82 -37.45 16.92
N ASN A 748 13.73 -36.51 17.15
CA ASN A 748 15.15 -36.83 17.38
C ASN A 748 15.57 -36.55 18.82
N ALA A 749 15.56 -35.27 19.23
CA ALA A 749 16.10 -34.85 20.51
C ALA A 749 15.36 -33.64 21.12
N LEU A 750 15.17 -33.68 22.44
CA LEU A 750 14.68 -32.59 23.28
C LEU A 750 15.79 -32.20 24.25
N GLY A 751 16.42 -31.04 24.05
CA GLY A 751 17.38 -30.44 24.98
C GLY A 751 16.74 -29.30 25.77
N ASN A 752 16.67 -29.43 27.09
CA ASN A 752 16.11 -28.42 27.98
C ASN A 752 17.16 -27.88 28.97
N SER A 753 17.40 -26.58 28.95
CA SER A 753 18.12 -25.81 29.99
C SER A 753 17.28 -24.66 30.57
N GLY A 754 16.06 -24.47 30.05
CA GLY A 754 15.05 -23.53 30.55
C GLY A 754 13.87 -24.25 31.23
N SER A 755 12.69 -23.65 31.21
CA SER A 755 11.48 -24.20 31.84
C SER A 755 10.50 -24.81 30.84
N ILE A 756 9.99 -26.00 31.17
CA ILE A 756 8.87 -26.68 30.49
C ILE A 756 7.79 -26.93 31.55
N LEU A 757 6.65 -26.24 31.45
CA LEU A 757 5.64 -26.13 32.51
C LEU A 757 4.24 -26.49 32.00
N GLY A 758 3.61 -27.50 32.59
CA GLY A 758 2.19 -27.82 32.35
C GLY A 758 1.39 -27.75 33.64
N THR A 759 0.40 -26.86 33.71
CA THR A 759 -0.40 -26.67 34.94
C THR A 759 -1.34 -27.86 35.19
N VAL A 760 -1.87 -28.48 34.12
CA VAL A 760 -2.60 -29.76 34.23
C VAL A 760 -1.63 -30.92 34.01
N GLY A 761 -0.97 -30.99 32.86
CA GLY A 761 -0.16 -32.16 32.47
C GLY A 761 0.97 -31.80 31.51
N VAL A 762 2.01 -32.65 31.47
CA VAL A 762 3.07 -32.58 30.46
C VAL A 762 3.26 -33.97 29.87
N THR A 763 3.20 -34.09 28.54
CA THR A 763 3.50 -35.35 27.84
C THR A 763 4.63 -35.14 26.84
N ILE A 764 5.70 -35.94 26.93
CA ILE A 764 6.82 -35.95 25.99
C ILE A 764 6.82 -37.31 25.29
N ARG A 765 6.66 -37.33 23.95
CA ARG A 765 6.52 -38.56 23.16
C ARG A 765 7.44 -38.57 21.95
N GLY A 766 7.88 -39.76 21.53
CA GLY A 766 8.49 -39.95 20.22
C GLY A 766 7.47 -39.83 19.09
N THR A 767 7.86 -39.31 17.92
CA THR A 767 6.98 -39.24 16.73
C THR A 767 7.09 -40.46 15.81
N THR A 768 8.16 -41.25 15.89
CA THR A 768 8.39 -42.42 15.03
C THR A 768 9.03 -43.57 15.80
N SER A 769 8.85 -44.81 15.33
CA SER A 769 9.59 -45.98 15.81
C SER A 769 11.00 -46.12 15.22
N SER A 770 11.40 -45.25 14.29
CA SER A 770 12.68 -45.32 13.57
C SER A 770 13.81 -44.51 14.20
N THR A 771 13.51 -43.58 15.11
CA THR A 771 14.48 -42.73 15.79
C THR A 771 14.35 -42.88 17.30
N ASN A 772 15.48 -43.04 17.99
CA ASN A 772 15.51 -43.05 19.45
C ASN A 772 15.34 -41.61 19.94
N LEU A 773 14.30 -41.33 20.71
CA LEU A 773 14.12 -40.00 21.30
C LEU A 773 15.14 -39.79 22.43
N ALA A 774 16.03 -38.81 22.26
CA ALA A 774 16.95 -38.38 23.31
C ALA A 774 16.38 -37.16 24.05
N VAL A 775 16.13 -37.28 25.36
CA VAL A 775 15.67 -36.15 26.20
C VAL A 775 16.76 -35.83 27.22
N THR A 776 17.32 -34.63 27.12
CA THR A 776 18.35 -34.12 28.03
C THR A 776 17.83 -32.88 28.75
N ASN A 777 17.78 -32.92 30.08
CA ASN A 777 17.40 -31.79 30.93
C ASN A 777 18.66 -31.28 31.66
N SER A 778 19.43 -30.41 31.03
CA SER A 778 20.71 -29.89 31.54
C SER A 778 20.53 -28.98 32.76
N ALA A 779 21.64 -28.65 33.44
CA ALA A 779 21.67 -27.70 34.55
C ALA A 779 20.92 -26.38 34.26
N GLY A 780 20.12 -25.92 35.23
CA GLY A 780 19.14 -24.83 35.06
C GLY A 780 17.80 -25.28 34.46
N GLY A 781 17.80 -26.39 33.71
CA GLY A 781 16.62 -27.02 33.12
C GLY A 781 15.62 -27.50 34.16
N LYS A 782 14.35 -27.17 33.94
CA LYS A 782 13.21 -27.56 34.76
C LYS A 782 12.09 -28.13 33.88
N ILE A 783 11.66 -29.35 34.16
CA ILE A 783 10.44 -29.96 33.61
C ILE A 783 9.45 -30.11 34.78
N GLN A 784 8.30 -29.43 34.73
CA GLN A 784 7.29 -29.50 35.78
C GLN A 784 5.87 -29.76 35.24
N SER A 785 5.17 -30.71 35.85
CA SER A 785 3.74 -30.93 35.68
C SER A 785 2.96 -30.71 36.98
N GLY A 786 1.76 -30.14 36.91
CA GLY A 786 0.84 -30.01 38.04
C GLY A 786 0.09 -31.30 38.39
N THR A 787 -0.03 -32.27 37.47
CA THR A 787 -0.52 -33.63 37.77
C THR A 787 0.47 -34.68 37.29
N THR A 788 0.24 -35.29 36.13
CA THR A 788 1.09 -36.33 35.54
C THR A 788 2.11 -35.74 34.57
N LEU A 789 3.35 -36.18 34.69
CA LEU A 789 4.40 -36.04 33.68
C LEU A 789 4.59 -37.42 33.03
N ASP A 790 4.25 -37.53 31.75
CA ASP A 790 4.38 -38.78 30.98
C ASP A 790 5.47 -38.64 29.92
N ILE A 791 6.51 -39.46 29.99
CA ILE A 791 7.67 -39.40 29.09
C ILE A 791 7.91 -40.78 28.50
N GLN A 792 7.71 -40.91 27.18
CA GLN A 792 7.79 -42.19 26.47
C GLN A 792 8.52 -42.02 25.13
N GLY A 793 8.93 -43.15 24.54
CA GLY A 793 9.21 -43.20 23.10
C GLY A 793 7.94 -43.02 22.27
N TYR A 794 7.94 -43.50 21.02
CA TYR A 794 6.76 -43.50 20.17
C TYR A 794 5.64 -44.41 20.70
N ASN A 795 5.98 -45.67 21.00
CA ASN A 795 5.15 -46.64 21.70
C ASN A 795 5.85 -47.13 22.98
N ALA A 796 5.12 -47.83 23.86
CA ALA A 796 5.72 -48.57 24.95
C ALA A 796 6.82 -49.53 24.43
N GLY A 797 7.98 -49.56 25.08
CA GLY A 797 9.16 -50.31 24.62
C GLY A 797 9.94 -49.69 23.45
N SER A 798 9.51 -48.55 22.89
CA SER A 798 10.33 -47.78 21.94
C SER A 798 11.49 -47.09 22.67
N ALA A 799 12.65 -47.01 22.03
CA ALA A 799 13.87 -46.54 22.68
C ALA A 799 13.90 -45.02 22.95
N LEU A 800 13.50 -44.64 24.17
CA LEU A 800 13.78 -43.34 24.79
C LEU A 800 15.11 -43.43 25.58
N THR A 801 15.97 -42.42 25.44
CA THR A 801 17.10 -42.15 26.35
C THR A 801 16.79 -40.88 27.14
N PHE A 802 16.65 -40.97 28.46
CA PHE A 802 16.42 -39.81 29.32
C PHE A 802 17.66 -39.49 30.17
N ASN A 803 18.08 -38.22 30.18
CA ASN A 803 19.25 -37.76 30.93
C ASN A 803 18.93 -36.45 31.68
N THR A 804 19.05 -36.45 33.01
CA THR A 804 18.75 -35.24 33.81
C THR A 804 19.93 -34.33 34.09
N GLN A 805 21.14 -34.63 33.62
CA GLN A 805 22.34 -33.74 33.59
C GLN A 805 22.32 -32.49 34.52
N ALA A 806 22.10 -32.68 35.82
CA ALA A 806 21.94 -31.64 36.87
C ALA A 806 20.75 -30.64 36.74
N GLY A 807 19.79 -30.86 35.85
CA GLY A 807 18.46 -30.24 35.84
C GLY A 807 17.45 -30.94 36.78
N ASN A 808 16.25 -30.37 36.89
CA ASN A 808 15.18 -30.83 37.79
C ASN A 808 13.92 -31.27 37.03
N VAL A 809 13.27 -32.32 37.52
CA VAL A 809 12.05 -32.93 36.96
C VAL A 809 11.06 -33.13 38.11
N LEU A 810 9.90 -32.46 38.08
CA LEU A 810 8.92 -32.48 39.17
C LEU A 810 7.49 -32.75 38.67
N ALA A 811 6.75 -33.62 39.35
CA ALA A 811 5.32 -33.80 39.13
C ALA A 811 4.59 -34.35 40.36
N ASN A 812 3.26 -34.37 40.35
CA ASN A 812 2.53 -35.20 41.30
C ASN A 812 2.74 -36.69 40.97
N GLN A 813 2.66 -37.06 39.70
CA GLN A 813 2.94 -38.40 39.18
C GLN A 813 3.97 -38.34 38.05
N ILE A 814 4.98 -39.22 38.07
CA ILE A 814 5.91 -39.41 36.95
C ILE A 814 5.69 -40.80 36.33
N ILE A 815 5.49 -40.83 35.02
CA ILE A 815 5.51 -42.04 34.20
C ILE A 815 6.65 -41.87 33.20
N LEU A 816 7.62 -42.78 33.20
CA LEU A 816 8.79 -42.71 32.33
C LEU A 816 9.11 -44.10 31.76
N GLN A 817 9.05 -44.24 30.44
CA GLN A 817 9.23 -45.51 29.73
C GLN A 817 10.31 -45.38 28.64
N GLY A 818 11.36 -46.19 28.72
CA GLY A 818 12.48 -46.07 27.77
C GLY A 818 13.52 -47.19 27.81
N GLN A 819 14.60 -46.97 27.07
CA GLN A 819 15.75 -47.87 26.97
C GLN A 819 16.78 -47.60 28.08
N SER A 820 16.97 -46.34 28.46
CA SER A 820 17.88 -45.94 29.55
C SER A 820 17.45 -44.64 30.23
N LEU A 821 17.80 -44.53 31.51
CA LEU A 821 17.58 -43.35 32.35
C LEU A 821 18.87 -43.05 33.12
N THR A 822 19.51 -41.92 32.81
CA THR A 822 20.68 -41.41 33.53
C THR A 822 20.26 -40.23 34.39
N ASN A 823 20.37 -40.33 35.72
CA ASN A 823 20.06 -39.25 36.64
C ASN A 823 21.33 -38.70 37.32
N THR A 824 21.58 -37.40 37.17
CA THR A 824 22.59 -36.63 37.95
C THR A 824 22.00 -35.31 38.46
N GLY A 825 20.67 -35.23 38.53
CA GLY A 825 19.90 -34.09 39.00
C GLY A 825 18.72 -34.60 39.83
N THR A 826 17.61 -33.85 39.87
CA THR A 826 16.45 -34.25 40.68
C THR A 826 15.33 -34.81 39.81
N ILE A 827 14.81 -35.98 40.17
CA ILE A 827 13.52 -36.51 39.71
C ILE A 827 12.63 -36.66 40.95
N GLU A 828 11.61 -35.83 41.08
CA GLU A 828 10.71 -35.80 42.23
C GLU A 828 9.25 -36.02 41.80
N ALA A 829 8.70 -37.15 42.22
CA ALA A 829 7.26 -37.34 42.28
C ALA A 829 6.74 -37.00 43.68
N GLN A 830 5.60 -36.32 43.74
CA GLN A 830 5.03 -35.85 45.01
C GLN A 830 3.96 -36.82 45.53
N THR A 831 2.70 -36.64 45.13
CA THR A 831 1.54 -37.33 45.73
C THR A 831 1.06 -38.58 45.00
N GLY A 832 1.44 -38.77 43.72
CA GLY A 832 0.88 -39.78 42.82
C GLY A 832 1.78 -41.01 42.63
N ALA A 833 1.15 -42.15 42.30
CA ALA A 833 1.86 -43.41 42.09
C ALA A 833 2.69 -43.39 40.80
N SER A 834 4.01 -43.38 40.93
CA SER A 834 4.95 -43.13 39.84
C SER A 834 5.63 -44.41 39.34
N THR A 835 5.88 -44.48 38.02
CA THR A 835 6.37 -45.70 37.35
C THR A 835 7.52 -45.39 36.40
N PHE A 836 8.67 -45.99 36.67
CA PHE A 836 9.85 -45.98 35.82
C PHE A 836 9.98 -47.38 35.17
N THR A 837 9.97 -47.46 33.85
CA THR A 837 10.11 -48.73 33.10
C THR A 837 11.23 -48.61 32.09
N ILE A 838 12.40 -49.15 32.46
CA ILE A 838 13.67 -48.97 31.76
C ILE A 838 14.17 -50.33 31.28
N VAL A 839 14.06 -50.60 29.98
CA VAL A 839 14.40 -51.91 29.39
C VAL A 839 15.89 -52.26 29.56
N GLY A 840 16.76 -51.24 29.64
CA GLY A 840 18.19 -51.37 29.92
C GLY A 840 18.56 -50.83 31.30
N THR A 841 19.46 -49.85 31.35
CA THR A 841 20.03 -49.34 32.60
C THR A 841 19.31 -48.08 33.10
N LEU A 842 18.81 -48.15 34.34
CA LEU A 842 18.50 -47.00 35.18
C LEU A 842 19.74 -46.68 36.03
N ALA A 843 20.45 -45.60 35.72
CA ALA A 843 21.65 -45.14 36.41
C ALA A 843 21.37 -43.85 37.19
N ASN A 844 21.01 -43.98 38.46
CA ASN A 844 20.97 -42.86 39.41
C ASN A 844 22.39 -42.63 39.95
N ASN A 845 23.15 -41.78 39.26
CA ASN A 845 24.57 -41.56 39.50
C ASN A 845 24.82 -40.65 40.72
N SER A 846 26.09 -40.49 41.09
CA SER A 846 26.50 -39.50 42.10
C SER A 846 25.96 -38.10 41.76
N GLY A 847 25.41 -37.41 42.76
CA GLY A 847 24.67 -36.15 42.59
C GLY A 847 23.21 -36.30 42.12
N GLY A 848 22.79 -37.49 41.69
CA GLY A 848 21.40 -37.79 41.34
C GLY A 848 20.51 -38.03 42.57
N SER A 849 19.30 -37.49 42.53
CA SER A 849 18.22 -37.77 43.49
C SER A 849 16.97 -38.26 42.74
N LEU A 850 16.47 -39.43 43.13
CA LEU A 850 15.28 -40.08 42.59
C LEU A 850 14.27 -40.27 43.73
N ILE A 851 13.34 -39.35 43.85
CA ILE A 851 12.29 -39.32 44.87
C ILE A 851 11.00 -39.83 44.24
N GLY A 852 10.65 -41.08 44.51
CA GLY A 852 9.52 -41.78 43.91
C GLY A 852 8.15 -41.43 44.50
N SER A 853 8.12 -40.91 45.73
CA SER A 853 7.01 -40.14 46.30
C SER A 853 7.46 -39.42 47.57
N THR A 854 7.00 -38.19 47.78
CA THR A 854 7.16 -37.44 49.04
C THR A 854 6.05 -37.73 50.07
N THR A 855 5.10 -38.63 49.80
CA THR A 855 3.98 -38.95 50.69
C THR A 855 3.80 -40.45 50.93
N ASN A 856 3.33 -40.85 52.11
CA ASN A 856 3.16 -42.27 52.48
C ASN A 856 2.11 -43.00 51.62
N ALA A 857 1.22 -42.27 50.93
CA ALA A 857 0.21 -42.84 50.04
C ALA A 857 0.73 -43.09 48.61
N GLY A 858 1.80 -42.41 48.19
CA GLY A 858 2.38 -42.60 46.86
C GLY A 858 3.21 -43.88 46.78
N THR A 859 3.01 -44.63 45.71
CA THR A 859 3.82 -45.83 45.39
C THR A 859 4.80 -45.50 44.27
N VAL A 860 6.06 -45.90 44.41
CA VAL A 860 7.00 -45.95 43.27
C VAL A 860 7.15 -47.38 42.77
N THR A 861 7.07 -47.56 41.45
CA THR A 861 7.44 -48.81 40.79
C THR A 861 8.60 -48.55 39.85
N VAL A 862 9.69 -49.29 40.03
CA VAL A 862 10.84 -49.34 39.12
C VAL A 862 10.83 -50.72 38.48
N ASN A 863 10.71 -50.78 37.16
CA ASN A 863 11.04 -51.94 36.34
C ASN A 863 12.34 -51.58 35.61
N ALA A 864 13.41 -52.35 35.80
CA ALA A 864 14.72 -52.02 35.26
C ALA A 864 15.53 -53.28 34.91
N GLY A 865 16.01 -53.38 33.66
CA GLY A 865 16.95 -54.43 33.26
C GLY A 865 18.21 -54.43 34.13
N THR A 866 18.72 -53.24 34.44
CA THR A 866 19.76 -52.98 35.45
C THR A 866 19.43 -51.68 36.20
N PHE A 867 19.49 -51.68 37.53
CA PHE A 867 19.39 -50.48 38.35
C PHE A 867 20.73 -50.21 39.05
N ASN A 868 21.33 -49.05 38.83
CA ASN A 868 22.54 -48.60 39.52
C ASN A 868 22.23 -47.33 40.31
N ASN A 869 22.34 -47.38 41.64
CA ASN A 869 22.10 -46.28 42.56
C ASN A 869 23.38 -45.86 43.28
N ALA A 870 24.12 -44.92 42.70
CA ALA A 870 25.22 -44.19 43.33
C ALA A 870 24.79 -42.84 43.94
N GLY A 871 23.55 -42.41 43.67
CA GLY A 871 22.91 -41.22 44.25
C GLY A 871 21.95 -41.56 45.40
N ILE A 872 20.91 -40.75 45.55
CA ILE A 872 19.81 -40.95 46.51
C ILE A 872 18.60 -41.56 45.79
N PHE A 873 18.08 -42.68 46.28
CA PHE A 873 16.75 -43.21 45.91
C PHE A 873 15.85 -43.20 47.16
N GLN A 874 14.70 -42.54 47.07
CA GLN A 874 13.81 -42.30 48.22
C GLN A 874 12.34 -42.49 47.85
N ALA A 875 11.54 -43.03 48.77
CA ALA A 875 10.08 -42.90 48.74
C ALA A 875 9.49 -42.92 50.14
N ALA A 876 8.47 -42.10 50.40
CA ALA A 876 7.77 -42.09 51.68
C ALA A 876 6.75 -43.25 51.81
N GLY A 877 6.12 -43.67 50.70
CA GLY A 877 5.24 -44.83 50.65
C GLY A 877 5.92 -46.12 50.20
N LEU A 878 5.20 -46.95 49.45
CA LEU A 878 5.67 -48.24 48.93
C LEU A 878 6.68 -48.07 47.78
N ALA A 879 7.77 -48.83 47.79
CA ALA A 879 8.71 -48.95 46.69
C ALA A 879 8.78 -50.40 46.18
N ASN A 880 8.32 -50.62 44.94
CA ASN A 880 8.44 -51.89 44.23
C ASN A 880 9.59 -51.78 43.21
N VAL A 881 10.66 -52.55 43.40
CA VAL A 881 11.85 -52.55 42.55
C VAL A 881 11.97 -53.92 41.88
N ASN A 882 11.61 -53.99 40.60
CA ASN A 882 11.65 -55.17 39.78
C ASN A 882 12.90 -55.11 38.89
N ILE A 883 13.74 -56.15 38.94
CA ILE A 883 15.07 -56.17 38.34
C ILE A 883 15.20 -57.31 37.32
N GLY A 884 15.72 -56.99 36.12
CA GLY A 884 16.00 -57.97 35.08
C GLY A 884 17.31 -58.74 35.28
N SER A 885 18.36 -58.10 35.80
CA SER A 885 19.69 -58.71 35.97
C SER A 885 20.46 -58.27 37.24
N THR A 886 20.62 -56.96 37.47
CA THR A 886 21.45 -56.44 38.57
C THR A 886 20.87 -55.17 39.18
N TYR A 887 20.85 -55.09 40.50
CA TYR A 887 20.69 -53.88 41.28
C TYR A 887 22.00 -53.58 42.03
N THR A 888 22.72 -52.55 41.62
CA THR A 888 23.90 -52.04 42.31
C THR A 888 23.52 -50.84 43.16
N ASN A 889 23.86 -50.81 44.44
CA ASN A 889 23.69 -49.66 45.32
C ASN A 889 25.06 -49.28 45.91
N SER A 890 25.56 -48.09 45.60
CA SER A 890 26.78 -47.51 46.20
C SER A 890 26.54 -46.15 46.84
N GLY A 891 25.34 -45.59 46.66
CA GLY A 891 24.84 -44.42 47.38
C GLY A 891 23.85 -44.83 48.47
N THR A 892 22.74 -44.12 48.54
CA THR A 892 21.72 -44.30 49.59
C THR A 892 20.37 -44.64 48.98
N THR A 893 19.77 -45.74 49.45
CA THR A 893 18.37 -46.07 49.22
C THR A 893 17.65 -46.01 50.56
N THR A 894 16.67 -45.11 50.72
CA THR A 894 15.93 -44.92 51.99
C THR A 894 14.43 -44.82 51.72
N ILE A 895 13.70 -45.88 52.06
CA ILE A 895 12.24 -45.96 51.87
C ILE A 895 11.57 -45.91 53.25
N THR A 896 10.59 -45.03 53.44
CA THR A 896 9.87 -44.94 54.73
C THR A 896 8.80 -46.01 54.86
N GLY A 897 8.10 -46.31 53.75
CA GLY A 897 7.26 -47.50 53.63
C GLY A 897 8.05 -48.77 53.31
N ILE A 898 7.34 -49.77 52.78
CA ILE A 898 7.92 -51.06 52.38
C ILE A 898 8.82 -50.88 51.15
N LEU A 899 9.99 -51.53 51.15
CA LEU A 899 10.83 -51.74 49.98
C LEU A 899 10.79 -53.22 49.61
N THR A 900 10.15 -53.55 48.49
CA THR A 900 10.22 -54.89 47.88
C THR A 900 11.15 -54.83 46.68
N VAL A 901 12.26 -55.58 46.72
CA VAL A 901 13.14 -55.84 45.57
C VAL A 901 12.90 -57.27 45.08
N ARG A 902 12.65 -57.45 43.79
CA ARG A 902 12.43 -58.79 43.20
C ARG A 902 12.86 -58.91 41.74
N GLY A 903 12.93 -60.14 41.24
CA GLY A 903 13.14 -60.41 39.82
C GLY A 903 11.94 -59.99 38.95
N GLU A 904 12.21 -59.59 37.71
CA GLU A 904 11.20 -59.40 36.65
C GLU A 904 10.74 -60.74 36.04
N SER A 905 11.59 -61.76 36.07
CA SER A 905 11.33 -63.12 35.57
C SER A 905 11.94 -64.18 36.49
N SER A 906 11.67 -65.47 36.26
CA SER A 906 12.26 -66.60 37.00
C SER A 906 13.78 -66.76 36.86
N SER A 907 14.46 -65.82 36.22
CA SER A 907 15.93 -65.77 36.09
C SER A 907 16.58 -65.28 37.39
N THR A 908 17.77 -65.78 37.71
CA THR A 908 18.54 -65.28 38.86
C THR A 908 19.05 -63.86 38.59
N TYR A 909 18.70 -62.92 39.46
CA TYR A 909 19.26 -61.57 39.46
C TYR A 909 20.22 -61.35 40.65
N SER A 910 20.93 -60.23 40.68
CA SER A 910 21.85 -59.88 41.77
C SER A 910 21.53 -58.53 42.43
N VAL A 911 21.82 -58.43 43.72
CA VAL A 911 21.82 -57.18 44.50
C VAL A 911 23.23 -56.99 45.05
N SER A 912 23.92 -55.93 44.61
CA SER A 912 25.29 -55.61 45.02
C SER A 912 25.30 -54.28 45.78
N ASP A 913 25.54 -54.31 47.09
CA ASP A 913 25.56 -53.11 47.94
C ASP A 913 26.99 -52.73 48.36
N SER A 914 27.33 -51.45 48.30
CA SER A 914 28.52 -50.83 48.89
C SER A 914 28.19 -49.55 49.68
N GLY A 915 26.90 -49.21 49.81
CA GLY A 915 26.42 -48.01 50.47
C GLY A 915 25.40 -48.32 51.56
N THR A 916 24.14 -47.91 51.36
CA THR A 916 23.06 -48.24 52.31
C THR A 916 21.75 -48.51 51.58
N ILE A 917 21.07 -49.60 51.95
CA ILE A 917 19.69 -49.90 51.57
C ILE A 917 18.85 -50.03 52.84
N GLN A 918 17.89 -49.12 53.03
CA GLN A 918 17.06 -49.02 54.22
C GLN A 918 15.56 -48.98 53.88
N SER A 919 14.76 -49.76 54.61
CA SER A 919 13.35 -49.51 54.83
C SER A 919 13.09 -49.17 56.30
N ALA A 920 12.27 -48.16 56.59
CA ALA A 920 11.75 -47.91 57.94
C ALA A 920 10.54 -48.81 58.28
N SER A 921 10.04 -49.58 57.30
CA SER A 921 9.02 -50.61 57.45
C SER A 921 9.63 -51.96 57.07
N THR A 922 9.14 -52.64 56.02
CA THR A 922 9.66 -53.94 55.59
C THR A 922 10.67 -53.81 54.45
N LEU A 923 11.87 -54.36 54.63
CA LEU A 923 12.84 -54.65 53.57
C LEU A 923 12.65 -56.10 53.11
N ASP A 924 12.12 -56.29 51.91
CA ASP A 924 11.70 -57.58 51.34
C ASP A 924 12.49 -57.84 50.05
N ILE A 925 13.38 -58.84 50.04
CA ILE A 925 14.25 -59.15 48.88
C ILE A 925 14.14 -60.63 48.53
N LYS A 926 13.68 -60.92 47.31
CA LYS A 926 13.28 -62.28 46.88
C LYS A 926 13.41 -62.50 45.38
N GLY A 927 13.41 -63.75 44.93
CA GLY A 927 13.28 -64.09 43.52
C GLY A 927 11.93 -63.70 42.90
N TYR A 928 11.69 -64.14 41.68
CA TYR A 928 10.38 -64.02 41.04
C TYR A 928 9.41 -65.10 41.55
N ASN A 929 8.22 -64.69 41.96
CA ASN A 929 7.36 -65.43 42.90
C ASN A 929 8.12 -65.77 44.21
N ALA A 930 7.58 -66.64 45.07
CA ALA A 930 8.16 -66.95 46.40
C ALA A 930 9.41 -67.86 46.34
N GLY A 931 10.19 -67.81 45.26
CA GLY A 931 11.42 -68.58 45.07
C GLY A 931 12.69 -67.77 45.37
N ASN A 932 13.80 -68.50 45.51
CA ASN A 932 15.08 -68.01 46.00
C ASN A 932 16.02 -67.46 44.90
N ALA A 933 15.49 -67.05 43.73
CA ALA A 933 16.30 -66.68 42.54
C ALA A 933 16.98 -65.29 42.61
N VAL A 934 17.75 -65.03 43.68
CA VAL A 934 18.54 -63.79 43.86
C VAL A 934 19.85 -64.06 44.60
N ASN A 935 20.93 -63.42 44.18
CA ASN A 935 22.19 -63.36 44.93
C ASN A 935 22.39 -61.96 45.53
N ILE A 936 22.52 -61.86 46.84
CA ILE A 936 22.82 -60.60 47.54
C ILE A 936 24.29 -60.61 47.96
N SER A 937 25.02 -59.54 47.66
CA SER A 937 26.39 -59.32 48.10
C SER A 937 26.60 -57.87 48.56
N THR A 938 26.91 -57.68 49.83
CA THR A 938 27.59 -56.44 50.25
C THR A 938 29.07 -56.51 49.83
N THR A 939 29.69 -55.38 49.50
CA THR A 939 31.00 -55.32 48.81
C THR A 939 31.96 -54.25 49.36
N ALA A 940 31.56 -53.50 50.38
CA ALA A 940 32.39 -52.50 51.05
C ALA A 940 32.26 -52.58 52.57
N THR A 941 33.27 -52.10 53.31
CA THR A 941 33.41 -52.29 54.77
C THR A 941 32.42 -51.54 55.66
N ASN A 942 31.54 -50.72 55.08
CA ASN A 942 30.44 -50.05 55.79
C ASN A 942 29.08 -50.24 55.07
N ALA A 943 28.99 -51.19 54.13
CA ALA A 943 27.74 -51.49 53.43
C ALA A 943 26.69 -52.01 54.42
N SER A 944 25.43 -51.57 54.27
CA SER A 944 24.41 -51.83 55.30
C SER A 944 23.00 -52.01 54.75
N LEU A 945 22.37 -53.12 55.17
CA LEU A 945 21.02 -53.52 54.81
C LEU A 945 20.11 -53.40 56.04
N LEU A 946 19.19 -52.44 56.06
CA LEU A 946 18.36 -52.10 57.24
C LEU A 946 16.86 -52.25 56.99
N GLY A 947 16.14 -52.83 57.95
CA GLY A 947 14.67 -52.87 58.00
C GLY A 947 14.14 -52.63 59.42
N ASN A 948 12.84 -52.34 59.55
CA ASN A 948 12.11 -52.68 60.77
C ASN A 948 11.63 -54.13 60.73
N VAL A 949 11.20 -54.61 59.56
CA VAL A 949 11.06 -56.03 59.26
C VAL A 949 12.00 -56.36 58.10
N VAL A 950 12.67 -57.50 58.14
CA VAL A 950 13.58 -57.96 57.07
C VAL A 950 13.14 -59.34 56.60
N ASN A 951 12.73 -59.47 55.34
CA ASN A 951 12.19 -60.70 54.75
C ASN A 951 12.98 -61.07 53.49
N PHE A 952 13.95 -61.98 53.62
CA PHE A 952 14.87 -62.36 52.55
C PHE A 952 14.59 -63.81 52.10
N ASN A 953 14.48 -64.03 50.80
CA ASN A 953 14.34 -65.37 50.19
C ASN A 953 15.29 -65.48 48.98
N VAL A 954 16.47 -66.06 49.22
CA VAL A 954 17.67 -65.85 48.39
C VAL A 954 18.41 -67.15 48.08
N ASN A 955 19.24 -67.13 47.05
CA ASN A 955 20.16 -68.21 46.74
C ASN A 955 21.43 -68.02 47.59
N THR A 956 22.14 -66.91 47.39
CA THR A 956 23.32 -66.55 48.19
C THR A 956 23.08 -65.24 48.92
N LEU A 957 23.42 -65.20 50.21
CA LEU A 957 23.69 -63.96 50.95
C LEU A 957 25.18 -63.91 51.30
N SER A 958 25.91 -62.95 50.74
CA SER A 958 27.34 -62.76 51.00
C SER A 958 27.56 -61.42 51.71
N LEU A 959 28.07 -61.47 52.95
CA LEU A 959 28.38 -60.29 53.74
C LEU A 959 29.90 -60.05 53.77
N ASN A 960 30.33 -58.85 53.40
CA ASN A 960 31.75 -58.45 53.38
C ASN A 960 32.24 -58.16 54.81
N ASP A 961 33.54 -58.26 55.05
CA ASP A 961 34.12 -57.83 56.33
C ASP A 961 33.76 -56.36 56.65
N GLY A 962 33.37 -56.10 57.89
CA GLY A 962 32.84 -54.80 58.37
C GLY A 962 31.38 -54.47 58.00
N SER A 963 30.80 -55.12 56.99
CA SER A 963 29.44 -54.85 56.52
C SER A 963 28.38 -55.70 57.23
N GLY A 964 27.11 -55.33 57.14
CA GLY A 964 26.08 -56.20 57.71
C GLY A 964 24.62 -55.80 57.52
N MET A 965 23.77 -56.57 58.17
CA MET A 965 22.32 -56.50 58.08
C MET A 965 21.69 -56.26 59.46
N THR A 966 20.72 -55.36 59.54
CA THR A 966 20.00 -55.03 60.78
C THR A 966 18.49 -55.03 60.56
N SER A 967 17.74 -55.74 61.41
CA SER A 967 16.31 -55.55 61.58
C SER A 967 16.03 -55.02 62.98
N THR A 968 15.20 -53.98 63.17
CA THR A 968 14.80 -53.54 64.53
C THR A 968 13.65 -54.36 65.11
N GLY A 969 12.87 -55.04 64.27
CA GLY A 969 11.86 -56.02 64.62
C GLY A 969 12.16 -57.38 63.99
N ASN A 970 11.12 -58.07 63.53
CA ASN A 970 11.24 -59.43 62.99
C ASN A 970 12.25 -59.52 61.83
N MET A 971 13.00 -60.61 61.77
CA MET A 971 13.89 -60.95 60.66
C MET A 971 13.58 -62.37 60.21
N THR A 972 13.43 -62.60 58.91
CA THR A 972 13.29 -63.92 58.30
C THR A 972 14.21 -63.97 57.09
N ILE A 973 15.30 -64.74 57.19
CA ILE A 973 16.22 -65.02 56.09
C ILE A 973 16.05 -66.49 55.71
N ASN A 974 15.70 -66.76 54.46
CA ASN A 974 15.77 -68.09 53.86
C ASN A 974 16.80 -68.02 52.74
N ALA A 975 17.91 -68.74 52.88
CA ALA A 975 19.03 -68.75 51.94
C ALA A 975 19.39 -70.18 51.53
N GLN A 976 19.88 -70.38 50.30
CA GLN A 976 20.59 -71.64 50.02
C GLN A 976 21.96 -71.62 50.72
N THR A 977 22.69 -70.52 50.60
CA THR A 977 24.02 -70.32 51.21
C THR A 977 24.11 -68.93 51.85
N ILE A 978 24.66 -68.85 53.07
CA ILE A 978 25.17 -67.60 53.65
C ILE A 978 26.69 -67.69 53.72
N SER A 979 27.37 -66.60 53.36
CA SER A 979 28.83 -66.49 53.33
C SER A 979 29.27 -65.17 53.97
N PHE A 980 30.41 -65.21 54.66
CA PHE A 980 30.94 -64.09 55.44
C PHE A 980 32.43 -63.87 55.10
N GLY A 981 32.77 -62.67 54.64
CA GLY A 981 34.11 -62.30 54.17
C GLY A 981 35.15 -62.07 55.26
N GLY A 982 34.72 -61.92 56.52
CA GLY A 982 35.59 -61.70 57.67
C GLY A 982 34.79 -61.51 58.96
N SER A 983 35.49 -61.41 60.08
CA SER A 983 34.89 -61.41 61.43
C SER A 983 34.17 -60.11 61.81
N GLY A 984 34.38 -59.03 61.07
CA GLY A 984 33.62 -57.78 61.21
C GLY A 984 32.29 -57.79 60.46
N ALA A 985 31.98 -58.84 59.69
CA ALA A 985 30.66 -58.99 59.08
C ALA A 985 29.58 -59.28 60.14
N TYR A 986 28.33 -58.84 59.94
CA TYR A 986 27.26 -59.05 60.93
C TYR A 986 25.83 -59.22 60.39
N ILE A 987 25.01 -59.95 61.15
CA ILE A 987 23.55 -60.00 61.03
C ILE A 987 22.96 -59.76 62.43
N VAL A 988 22.16 -58.70 62.60
CA VAL A 988 21.47 -58.38 63.86
C VAL A 988 19.96 -58.37 63.65
N ALA A 989 19.26 -59.35 64.22
CA ALA A 989 17.79 -59.44 64.22
C ALA A 989 17.21 -58.77 65.48
N VAL A 990 16.03 -58.16 65.39
CA VAL A 990 15.32 -57.58 66.55
C VAL A 990 16.21 -56.63 67.36
N ASN A 991 16.84 -55.66 66.69
CA ASN A 991 17.80 -54.72 67.26
C ASN A 991 17.12 -53.63 68.12
N GLY A 992 16.50 -54.07 69.23
CA GLY A 992 15.77 -53.23 70.19
C GLY A 992 14.25 -53.44 70.14
N GLY A 993 13.76 -54.50 70.80
CA GLY A 993 12.33 -54.79 70.91
C GLY A 993 12.05 -56.22 71.35
N ALA A 994 10.81 -56.67 71.18
CA ALA A 994 10.43 -58.08 71.20
C ALA A 994 9.99 -58.50 69.80
N GLY A 995 10.41 -59.68 69.35
CA GLY A 995 10.21 -60.16 67.98
C GLY A 995 11.07 -61.39 67.70
N LEU A 996 10.92 -61.96 66.51
CA LEU A 996 11.62 -63.20 66.13
C LEU A 996 12.65 -62.95 65.03
N GLY A 997 13.91 -63.31 65.29
CA GLY A 997 14.90 -63.59 64.26
C GLY A 997 14.82 -65.06 63.83
N THR A 998 14.61 -65.33 62.55
CA THR A 998 14.69 -66.66 61.94
C THR A 998 15.66 -66.62 60.76
N ILE A 999 16.65 -67.49 60.78
CA ILE A 999 17.63 -67.68 59.71
C ILE A 999 17.60 -69.15 59.32
N THR A 1000 17.34 -69.43 58.06
CA THR A 1000 17.28 -70.79 57.49
C THR A 1000 18.27 -70.87 56.34
N VAL A 1001 19.22 -71.80 56.41
CA VAL A 1001 20.26 -72.04 55.40
C VAL A 1001 20.14 -73.47 54.87
N ALA A 1002 19.89 -73.65 53.58
CA ALA A 1002 19.67 -74.99 53.00
C ALA A 1002 20.98 -75.80 52.84
N ASN A 1003 22.13 -75.13 52.79
CA ASN A 1003 23.47 -75.74 52.79
C ASN A 1003 24.13 -75.62 54.19
N ALA A 1004 25.34 -76.18 54.33
CA ALA A 1004 26.12 -76.03 55.56
C ALA A 1004 26.56 -74.56 55.77
N LEU A 1005 26.38 -74.05 56.99
CA LEU A 1005 26.74 -72.69 57.37
C LEU A 1005 28.12 -72.66 58.05
N SER A 1006 29.07 -71.96 57.44
CA SER A 1006 30.36 -71.62 58.06
C SER A 1006 30.29 -70.19 58.61
N ASN A 1007 30.02 -70.02 59.90
CA ASN A 1007 29.99 -68.72 60.55
C ASN A 1007 31.37 -68.36 61.10
N ASN A 1008 31.97 -67.27 60.61
CA ASN A 1008 33.18 -66.66 61.16
C ASN A 1008 32.91 -65.23 61.70
N ALA A 1009 31.63 -64.85 61.79
CA ALA A 1009 31.11 -63.49 61.91
C ALA A 1009 30.08 -63.39 63.06
N ALA A 1010 29.49 -62.21 63.25
CA ALA A 1010 28.50 -61.97 64.31
C ALA A 1010 27.06 -62.18 63.83
N ILE A 1011 26.38 -63.22 64.32
CA ILE A 1011 24.93 -63.43 64.16
C ILE A 1011 24.27 -63.19 65.53
N ALA A 1012 23.47 -62.13 65.67
CA ALA A 1012 22.95 -61.70 66.96
C ALA A 1012 21.45 -61.39 66.93
N SER A 1013 20.80 -61.47 68.09
CA SER A 1013 19.51 -60.83 68.33
C SER A 1013 19.38 -60.22 69.73
N GLN A 1014 18.64 -59.11 69.84
CA GLN A 1014 18.17 -58.60 71.15
C GLN A 1014 16.80 -59.15 71.57
N TYR A 1015 16.33 -60.24 70.97
CA TYR A 1015 15.26 -61.08 71.51
C TYR A 1015 15.52 -62.55 71.18
N ASP A 1016 14.60 -63.23 70.49
CA ASP A 1016 14.70 -64.64 70.12
C ASP A 1016 15.40 -64.82 68.76
N LEU A 1017 16.33 -65.78 68.69
CA LEU A 1017 17.00 -66.18 67.45
C LEU A 1017 16.79 -67.68 67.19
N THR A 1018 16.24 -68.02 66.03
CA THR A 1018 16.18 -69.38 65.50
C THR A 1018 17.10 -69.50 64.27
N LEU A 1019 18.05 -70.43 64.31
CA LEU A 1019 18.97 -70.74 63.24
C LEU A 1019 18.76 -72.19 62.78
N ASN A 1020 18.17 -72.38 61.59
CA ASN A 1020 18.04 -73.67 60.93
C ASN A 1020 19.12 -73.79 59.84
N THR A 1021 19.84 -74.92 59.79
CA THR A 1021 20.92 -75.12 58.80
C THR A 1021 21.12 -76.59 58.45
N ALA A 1022 21.71 -76.90 57.29
CA ALA A 1022 22.04 -78.30 56.98
C ALA A 1022 23.12 -78.87 57.92
N ALA A 1023 24.10 -78.03 58.27
CA ALA A 1023 25.15 -78.27 59.28
C ALA A 1023 25.70 -76.90 59.75
N LEU A 1024 26.39 -76.85 60.89
CA LEU A 1024 26.94 -75.60 61.44
C LEU A 1024 28.42 -75.73 61.80
N THR A 1025 29.25 -74.85 61.25
CA THR A 1025 30.64 -74.63 61.69
C THR A 1025 30.78 -73.19 62.17
N ASN A 1026 30.71 -72.97 63.48
CA ASN A 1026 30.99 -71.67 64.08
C ASN A 1026 32.49 -71.61 64.41
N THR A 1027 33.28 -70.85 63.63
CA THR A 1027 34.75 -70.79 63.75
C THR A 1027 35.18 -69.98 64.98
N SER A 1028 36.49 -69.93 65.28
CA SER A 1028 37.03 -69.19 66.44
C SER A 1028 36.82 -67.68 66.44
N THR A 1029 36.30 -67.09 65.36
CA THR A 1029 35.85 -65.68 65.31
C THR A 1029 34.34 -65.53 65.21
N GLY A 1030 33.59 -66.63 65.05
CA GLY A 1030 32.15 -66.63 64.93
C GLY A 1030 31.43 -66.48 66.26
N GLY A 1031 30.44 -65.59 66.31
CA GLY A 1031 29.54 -65.42 67.44
C GLY A 1031 28.09 -65.66 67.02
N ILE A 1032 27.34 -66.44 67.80
CA ILE A 1032 25.90 -66.64 67.65
C ILE A 1032 25.25 -66.31 68.99
N PHE A 1033 24.37 -65.29 69.02
CA PHE A 1033 23.95 -64.62 70.25
C PHE A 1033 22.45 -64.31 70.25
N ALA A 1034 21.78 -64.54 71.38
CA ALA A 1034 20.44 -64.05 71.66
C ALA A 1034 20.36 -63.52 73.11
N THR A 1035 19.72 -62.37 73.35
CA THR A 1035 19.41 -61.91 74.73
C THR A 1035 18.22 -62.64 75.35
N HIS A 1036 17.38 -63.28 74.53
CA HIS A 1036 16.34 -64.19 75.01
C HIS A 1036 16.68 -65.61 74.52
N ASN A 1037 15.79 -66.31 73.84
CA ASN A 1037 16.01 -67.73 73.50
C ASN A 1037 16.88 -67.89 72.25
N LEU A 1038 17.81 -68.86 72.27
CA LEU A 1038 18.57 -69.26 71.09
C LEU A 1038 18.20 -70.70 70.70
N ILE A 1039 17.65 -70.88 69.51
CA ILE A 1039 17.32 -72.18 68.94
C ILE A 1039 18.26 -72.43 67.75
N ILE A 1040 19.04 -73.50 67.79
CA ILE A 1040 19.89 -73.95 66.68
C ILE A 1040 19.42 -75.34 66.25
N ASN A 1041 18.97 -75.49 65.01
CA ASN A 1041 18.54 -76.76 64.44
C ASN A 1041 19.43 -77.12 63.26
N ALA A 1042 20.17 -78.24 63.36
CA ALA A 1042 20.92 -78.83 62.26
C ALA A 1042 20.34 -80.21 61.87
N SER A 1043 20.45 -80.54 60.59
CA SER A 1043 20.29 -81.93 60.10
C SER A 1043 21.60 -82.73 60.10
N GLY A 1044 22.73 -82.05 60.27
CA GLY A 1044 24.10 -82.58 60.26
C GLY A 1044 24.86 -82.14 61.51
N ASP A 1045 26.18 -82.26 61.48
CA ASP A 1045 27.04 -81.88 62.60
C ASP A 1045 26.96 -80.38 62.95
N ILE A 1046 27.15 -80.09 64.24
CA ILE A 1046 27.36 -78.75 64.78
C ILE A 1046 28.75 -78.71 65.44
N SER A 1047 29.68 -77.98 64.83
CA SER A 1047 31.01 -77.71 65.36
C SER A 1047 31.08 -76.26 65.84
N ASN A 1048 31.34 -76.06 67.14
CA ASN A 1048 31.59 -74.76 67.73
C ASN A 1048 33.05 -74.62 68.17
N SER A 1049 33.73 -73.61 67.64
CA SER A 1049 35.04 -73.13 68.07
C SER A 1049 35.01 -71.65 68.48
N GLY A 1050 33.88 -70.96 68.31
CA GLY A 1050 33.65 -69.57 68.69
C GLY A 1050 32.66 -69.46 69.85
N ALA A 1051 31.81 -68.42 69.86
CA ALA A 1051 30.85 -68.17 70.93
C ALA A 1051 29.40 -68.53 70.54
N LEU A 1052 28.72 -69.28 71.41
CA LEU A 1052 27.25 -69.44 71.44
C LEU A 1052 26.72 -68.82 72.76
N TYR A 1053 25.74 -67.92 72.69
CA TYR A 1053 25.16 -67.25 73.87
C TYR A 1053 23.62 -67.19 73.84
N SER A 1054 23.00 -67.48 74.99
CA SER A 1054 21.59 -67.18 75.27
C SER A 1054 21.40 -66.48 76.62
N GLY A 1055 20.63 -65.40 76.61
CA GLY A 1055 20.17 -64.69 77.81
C GLY A 1055 18.93 -65.30 78.48
N ASN A 1056 18.34 -66.36 77.90
CA ASN A 1056 17.37 -67.22 78.56
C ASN A 1056 17.68 -68.70 78.25
N ASP A 1057 16.80 -69.40 77.52
CA ASP A 1057 16.95 -70.82 77.20
C ASP A 1057 17.65 -71.04 75.84
N MET A 1058 18.57 -72.01 75.79
CA MET A 1058 19.20 -72.44 74.53
C MET A 1058 18.75 -73.86 74.17
N THR A 1059 18.22 -74.04 72.95
CA THR A 1059 17.90 -75.35 72.38
C THR A 1059 18.84 -75.64 71.21
N VAL A 1060 19.50 -76.78 71.23
CA VAL A 1060 20.41 -77.23 70.16
C VAL A 1060 19.98 -78.62 69.69
N THR A 1061 19.48 -78.71 68.46
CA THR A 1061 19.00 -79.95 67.84
C THR A 1061 19.98 -80.39 66.76
N ALA A 1062 20.53 -81.60 66.84
CA ALA A 1062 21.51 -82.14 65.89
C ALA A 1062 21.05 -83.49 65.33
N ASN A 1063 20.03 -83.45 64.46
CA ASN A 1063 19.24 -84.62 64.08
C ASN A 1063 20.11 -85.75 63.47
N SER A 1064 20.41 -86.78 64.27
CA SER A 1064 21.24 -87.95 63.94
C SER A 1064 22.77 -87.74 63.87
N ASN A 1065 23.31 -86.61 64.33
CA ASN A 1065 24.72 -86.24 64.16
C ASN A 1065 25.36 -85.64 65.44
N THR A 1066 26.59 -85.13 65.39
CA THR A 1066 27.34 -84.70 66.58
C THR A 1066 27.24 -83.20 66.88
N PHE A 1067 27.21 -82.85 68.17
CA PHE A 1067 27.56 -81.51 68.65
C PHE A 1067 28.96 -81.55 69.26
N THR A 1068 29.89 -80.79 68.68
CA THR A 1068 31.30 -80.73 69.09
C THR A 1068 31.67 -79.31 69.50
N ASN A 1069 31.94 -79.07 70.78
CA ASN A 1069 32.51 -77.80 71.26
C ASN A 1069 34.03 -77.94 71.46
N VAL A 1070 34.83 -77.18 70.71
CA VAL A 1070 36.28 -77.33 70.62
C VAL A 1070 36.97 -76.51 71.73
N SER A 1071 37.48 -77.20 72.74
CA SER A 1071 37.89 -76.67 74.05
C SER A 1071 39.00 -75.61 74.07
N ALA A 1072 39.64 -75.30 72.94
CA ALA A 1072 40.69 -74.28 72.86
C ALA A 1072 40.15 -72.84 72.76
N ASN A 1073 38.98 -72.65 72.13
CA ASN A 1073 38.33 -71.34 71.94
C ASN A 1073 36.78 -71.41 72.01
N GLY A 1074 36.17 -72.59 71.88
CA GLY A 1074 34.72 -72.78 71.84
C GLY A 1074 34.04 -72.50 73.18
N THR A 1075 33.27 -71.42 73.24
CA THR A 1075 32.47 -71.01 74.40
C THR A 1075 30.98 -71.20 74.13
N VAL A 1076 30.28 -71.69 75.15
CA VAL A 1076 28.82 -71.87 75.16
C VAL A 1076 28.32 -71.34 76.50
N ASN A 1077 27.37 -70.42 76.48
CA ASN A 1077 26.89 -69.73 77.67
C ASN A 1077 25.36 -69.56 77.59
N VAL A 1078 24.66 -69.97 78.66
CA VAL A 1078 23.20 -70.03 78.74
C VAL A 1078 22.79 -69.51 80.11
N SER A 1079 21.84 -68.58 80.16
CA SER A 1079 21.46 -67.91 81.40
C SER A 1079 20.30 -68.60 82.14
N HIS A 1080 19.53 -69.46 81.44
CA HIS A 1080 18.53 -70.34 82.03
C HIS A 1080 18.81 -71.82 81.68
N ASN A 1081 17.94 -72.53 80.94
CA ASN A 1081 18.13 -73.96 80.65
C ASN A 1081 18.78 -74.21 79.29
N MET A 1082 19.56 -75.28 79.19
CA MET A 1082 20.09 -75.78 77.92
C MET A 1082 19.48 -77.14 77.57
N THR A 1083 18.85 -77.24 76.39
CA THR A 1083 18.25 -78.47 75.87
C THR A 1083 19.03 -78.95 74.66
N PHE A 1084 19.45 -80.21 74.66
CA PHE A 1084 20.03 -80.90 73.49
C PHE A 1084 19.08 -81.97 72.99
N ASN A 1085 18.86 -82.03 71.68
CA ASN A 1085 17.95 -82.95 70.98
C ASN A 1085 18.65 -83.67 69.80
#